data_AF-A0AAD6QV43-F1
#
_entry.id   AF-A0AAD6QV43-F1
#
_cell.length_a   1.000
_cell.length_b   1.000
_cell.length_c   1.000
_cell.angle_alpha   90.00
_cell.angle_beta   90.00
_cell.angle_gamma   90.00
#
_symmetry.space_group_name_H-M   'P 1'
#
loop_
_entity.id
_entity.type
_entity.pdbx_description
1 polymer ?
#
loop_
_entity_poly.entity_id
_entity_poly.type
_entity_poly.pdbx_seq_one_letter_code
_entity_poly.pdbx_strand_id
1 'polypeptide(L)'
;MERRRSGGDHGENYTNPFDGEDQVSSADDQKEEVMVEEGFKDTEVPPWAKQITLRAMLTSLVLSIVFNFIVCKLNLTTGVIPSLNVAAGLLGFAILKFWTSLLGKAGFLKQPFTRQENTVVQTCVVASSGIAFSSGTASYLLGMTPRIANQSEGGNTPANMKELHLGWMIGFLFAVSFVGLFSIVPLRKLMILKYKLTYPSGTATAYLINSFHTPKGAKLAKKQVSVLFKYFAGSFLWAGFQWFWTAADGCGFASFPTFGPQAFARRFYFDFSATYVGVGMICPYMVNISLLLGAILSWGILWPIIETKKGDWYSADEKPSSLHGIQGYRVFMAIATMLGDGLFHVIFMLSKTTISLIINIKKKDSEVSGFGDDENSKLAKYDEKRRTEFFLKDQIPNWVAGGGYILLAIVSIIAVPHIFPQLKWYQILVAYVIAPVLAFCNAYGCGLTDWSLASNYGKFAIIIFSAWVGLPDGGIIAGLASCGVMMSIVSTASDLMQDFKTGYLTLSSPRSMFFSQVIGTAMGCVLTPLVFWVFYQAYPVGEEGSAYPAPYGGVYRGIAMLGTEGVSTLPKNCFKLSIIFFIAAMVINLVTELSRKYETKYRIYRFIPSPMCLAIPFYLGGYFAIDMCVGSLILFILELSNKQKASDFGPAVASGLICGESLWGIPAAILALSGVNPPMCIKFLTAAVNDKVEGFLSG
;
A
#
# COMPACT_ATOMS: atom_id res chain seq x y z
N MET A 1 65.12 -53.59 28.05
CA MET A 1 64.55 -53.94 29.36
C MET A 1 63.08 -53.51 29.34
N GLU A 2 62.20 -54.50 29.58
CA GLU A 2 60.73 -54.46 29.84
C GLU A 2 59.81 -53.66 28.90
N ARG A 3 58.92 -54.21 28.05
CA ARG A 3 57.87 -55.27 28.06
C ARG A 3 56.44 -54.70 28.16
N ARG A 4 55.67 -54.96 27.08
CA ARG A 4 54.24 -55.38 27.00
C ARG A 4 53.17 -54.31 27.34
N ARG A 5 51.97 -54.26 26.71
CA ARG A 5 51.17 -55.32 26.06
C ARG A 5 50.04 -54.71 25.20
N SER A 6 49.73 -55.39 24.11
CA SER A 6 48.48 -55.32 23.33
C SER A 6 47.29 -55.86 24.15
N GLY A 7 46.10 -55.31 23.91
CA GLY A 7 44.81 -55.84 24.34
C GLY A 7 43.67 -55.02 23.75
N GLY A 8 43.04 -55.51 22.69
CA GLY A 8 41.72 -55.06 22.28
C GLY A 8 40.65 -55.74 23.12
N ASP A 9 39.54 -55.06 23.35
CA ASP A 9 38.27 -55.70 23.64
C ASP A 9 37.12 -54.88 23.06
N HIS A 10 36.15 -55.62 22.51
CA HIS A 10 34.97 -55.14 21.83
C HIS A 10 33.93 -54.66 22.85
N GLY A 11 33.42 -53.45 22.66
CA GLY A 11 32.23 -52.95 23.35
C GLY A 11 31.37 -52.20 22.35
N GLU A 12 30.28 -52.82 21.92
CA GLU A 12 29.26 -52.28 21.03
C GLU A 12 28.73 -50.94 21.55
N ASN A 13 28.84 -49.88 20.75
CA ASN A 13 28.16 -48.62 20.98
C ASN A 13 27.10 -48.40 19.90
N TYR A 14 25.86 -48.30 20.35
CA TYR A 14 24.69 -47.92 19.58
C TYR A 14 24.95 -46.64 18.79
N THR A 15 24.80 -46.71 17.47
CA THR A 15 24.85 -45.58 16.55
C THR A 15 23.64 -44.65 16.78
N ASN A 16 23.91 -43.42 17.17
CA ASN A 16 22.96 -42.31 17.08
C ASN A 16 23.22 -41.59 15.72
N PRO A 17 22.25 -41.40 14.81
CA PRO A 17 22.53 -40.98 13.43
C PRO A 17 22.69 -39.45 13.22
N PHE A 18 23.06 -38.68 14.25
CA PHE A 18 23.03 -37.21 14.19
C PHE A 18 24.38 -36.47 14.27
N ASP A 19 25.52 -37.17 14.18
CA ASP A 19 26.82 -36.51 14.08
C ASP A 19 27.52 -36.92 12.78
N GLY A 20 27.25 -36.16 11.72
CA GLY A 20 27.80 -36.45 10.40
C GLY A 20 27.67 -35.31 9.42
N GLU A 21 27.91 -34.07 9.85
CA GLU A 21 28.12 -32.94 8.93
C GLU A 21 28.73 -31.74 9.65
N ASP A 22 29.98 -31.85 10.13
CA ASP A 22 30.79 -30.69 10.50
C ASP A 22 32.28 -31.05 10.42
N GLN A 23 32.78 -31.24 9.20
CA GLN A 23 34.20 -31.08 8.87
C GLN A 23 34.42 -31.12 7.35
N VAL A 24 34.16 -30.00 6.69
CA VAL A 24 34.81 -29.67 5.41
C VAL A 24 35.44 -28.28 5.55
N SER A 25 36.75 -28.33 5.81
CA SER A 25 37.79 -27.38 5.47
C SER A 25 37.43 -25.90 5.32
N SER A 26 37.85 -25.15 6.33
CA SER A 26 38.24 -23.75 6.28
C SER A 26 39.32 -23.49 5.21
N ALA A 27 38.94 -23.09 4.00
CA ALA A 27 39.79 -22.36 3.03
C ALA A 27 39.02 -22.03 1.73
N ASP A 28 37.95 -21.22 1.77
CA ASP A 28 37.56 -20.29 0.67
C ASP A 28 36.34 -19.40 1.00
N ASP A 29 36.20 -18.89 2.24
CA ASP A 29 35.17 -17.89 2.57
C ASP A 29 35.60 -16.50 2.04
N GLN A 30 35.69 -16.38 0.71
CA GLN A 30 35.63 -15.09 0.06
C GLN A 30 34.24 -14.48 0.32
N LYS A 31 34.28 -13.25 0.80
CA LYS A 31 33.15 -12.37 1.11
C LYS A 31 32.22 -12.19 -0.10
N GLU A 32 31.31 -13.11 -0.35
CA GLU A 32 30.24 -12.90 -1.32
C GLU A 32 29.06 -12.17 -0.64
N GLU A 33 29.09 -10.84 -0.64
CA GLU A 33 27.87 -10.04 -0.44
C GLU A 33 26.88 -10.35 -1.57
N VAL A 34 25.57 -10.38 -1.27
CA VAL A 34 24.56 -10.73 -2.27
C VAL A 34 24.37 -9.62 -3.31
N MET A 35 24.88 -9.85 -4.52
CA MET A 35 24.66 -8.94 -5.66
C MET A 35 23.64 -9.55 -6.63
N VAL A 36 22.40 -9.03 -6.59
CA VAL A 36 21.36 -9.50 -7.52
C VAL A 36 21.76 -9.14 -8.95
N GLU A 37 22.23 -7.92 -9.21
CA GLU A 37 22.56 -7.52 -10.57
C GLU A 37 23.84 -8.16 -11.11
N GLU A 38 24.80 -8.55 -10.26
CA GLU A 38 25.96 -9.34 -10.71
C GLU A 38 25.51 -10.70 -11.27
N GLY A 39 24.51 -11.32 -10.64
CA GLY A 39 23.88 -12.55 -11.17
C GLY A 39 23.24 -12.38 -12.55
N PHE A 40 22.90 -11.15 -12.95
CA PHE A 40 22.33 -10.80 -14.26
C PHE A 40 23.31 -10.05 -15.17
N LYS A 41 24.61 -10.04 -14.86
CA LYS A 41 25.64 -9.33 -15.65
C LYS A 41 25.67 -9.74 -17.12
N ASP A 42 25.54 -11.04 -17.39
CA ASP A 42 25.55 -11.60 -18.75
C ASP A 42 24.16 -11.63 -19.41
N THR A 43 23.13 -11.12 -18.72
CA THR A 43 21.76 -11.07 -19.25
C THR A 43 21.47 -9.68 -19.83
N GLU A 44 21.23 -9.63 -21.14
CA GLU A 44 20.85 -8.38 -21.82
C GLU A 44 19.47 -7.90 -21.35
N VAL A 45 19.38 -6.61 -21.00
CA VAL A 45 18.10 -5.97 -20.65
C VAL A 45 17.48 -5.43 -21.93
N PRO A 46 16.29 -5.92 -22.34
CA PRO A 46 15.67 -5.47 -23.57
C PRO A 46 15.29 -3.97 -23.52
N PRO A 47 15.34 -3.25 -24.65
CA PRO A 47 14.84 -1.88 -24.75
C PRO A 47 13.38 -1.78 -24.30
N TRP A 48 12.96 -0.62 -23.80
CA TRP A 48 11.62 -0.41 -23.22
C TRP A 48 10.47 -0.92 -24.11
N ALA A 49 10.52 -0.67 -25.42
CA ALA A 49 9.48 -1.11 -26.36
C ALA A 49 9.39 -2.64 -26.50
N LYS A 50 10.48 -3.38 -26.25
CA LYS A 50 10.51 -4.86 -26.25
C LYS A 50 10.18 -5.45 -24.88
N GLN A 51 10.09 -4.65 -23.83
CA GLN A 51 9.59 -5.09 -22.52
C GLN A 51 8.07 -5.25 -22.54
N ILE A 52 7.36 -4.43 -23.33
CA ILE A 52 5.91 -4.52 -23.55
C ILE A 52 5.63 -5.45 -24.73
N THR A 53 5.36 -6.71 -24.44
CA THR A 53 5.06 -7.72 -25.47
C THR A 53 3.57 -7.94 -25.62
N LEU A 54 3.14 -8.46 -26.78
CA LEU A 54 1.75 -8.86 -27.00
C LEU A 54 1.29 -9.93 -25.99
N ARG A 55 2.13 -10.93 -25.71
CA ARG A 55 1.80 -11.99 -24.74
C ARG A 55 1.68 -11.44 -23.32
N ALA A 56 2.49 -10.45 -22.94
CA ALA A 56 2.33 -9.75 -21.68
C ALA A 56 0.99 -9.02 -21.63
N MET A 57 0.63 -8.24 -22.65
CA MET A 57 -0.65 -7.52 -22.69
C MET A 57 -1.87 -8.46 -22.64
N LEU A 58 -1.85 -9.58 -23.37
CA LEU A 58 -2.93 -10.56 -23.34
C LEU A 58 -3.03 -11.23 -21.95
N THR A 59 -1.89 -11.59 -21.35
CA THR A 59 -1.86 -12.15 -19.99
C THR A 59 -2.40 -11.15 -18.98
N SER A 60 -2.00 -9.88 -19.09
CA SER A 60 -2.50 -8.79 -18.25
C SER A 60 -4.01 -8.61 -18.36
N LEU A 61 -4.58 -8.69 -19.57
CA LEU A 61 -6.02 -8.57 -19.79
C LEU A 61 -6.78 -9.70 -19.06
N VAL A 62 -6.35 -10.95 -19.25
CA VAL A 62 -6.98 -12.12 -18.62
C VAL A 62 -6.91 -12.02 -17.10
N LEU A 63 -5.73 -11.73 -16.54
CA LEU A 63 -5.55 -11.58 -15.10
C LEU A 63 -6.33 -10.38 -14.56
N SER A 64 -6.42 -9.28 -15.30
CA SER A 64 -7.17 -8.11 -14.88
C SER A 64 -8.67 -8.39 -14.73
N ILE A 65 -9.25 -9.22 -15.59
CA ILE A 65 -10.65 -9.65 -15.44
C ILE A 65 -10.81 -10.37 -14.09
N VAL A 66 -9.99 -11.37 -13.82
CA VAL A 66 -10.03 -12.15 -12.57
C VAL A 66 -9.86 -11.26 -11.34
N PHE A 67 -8.86 -10.38 -11.36
CA PHE A 67 -8.55 -9.52 -10.23
C PHE A 67 -9.63 -8.46 -10.01
N ASN A 68 -10.27 -7.95 -11.07
CA ASN A 68 -11.40 -7.03 -10.93
C ASN A 68 -12.60 -7.72 -10.24
N PHE A 69 -12.90 -8.98 -10.55
CA PHE A 69 -13.94 -9.73 -9.83
C PHE A 69 -13.61 -9.89 -8.34
N ILE A 70 -12.37 -10.25 -8.02
CA ILE A 70 -11.90 -10.40 -6.64
C ILE A 70 -12.02 -9.07 -5.89
N VAL A 71 -11.45 -8.00 -6.44
CA VAL A 71 -11.44 -6.67 -5.80
C VAL A 71 -12.84 -6.11 -5.66
N CYS A 72 -13.66 -6.17 -6.71
CA CYS A 72 -15.03 -5.67 -6.65
C CYS A 72 -15.82 -6.40 -5.56
N LYS A 73 -15.66 -7.72 -5.46
CA LYS A 73 -16.34 -8.49 -4.43
C LYS A 73 -15.87 -8.13 -3.02
N LEU A 74 -14.56 -8.09 -2.79
CA LEU A 74 -14.00 -7.70 -1.49
C LEU A 74 -14.46 -6.30 -1.08
N ASN A 75 -14.48 -5.36 -2.03
CA ASN A 75 -15.00 -4.01 -1.80
C ASN A 75 -16.48 -3.99 -1.37
N LEU A 76 -17.31 -4.82 -1.98
CA LEU A 76 -18.73 -4.89 -1.69
C LEU A 76 -19.05 -5.66 -0.39
N THR A 77 -18.16 -6.52 0.10
CA THR A 77 -18.38 -7.30 1.32
C THR A 77 -17.67 -6.73 2.54
N THR A 78 -16.34 -6.60 2.48
CA THR A 78 -15.50 -6.21 3.63
C THR A 78 -14.96 -4.79 3.50
N GLY A 79 -14.84 -4.29 2.27
CA GLY A 79 -14.28 -2.98 1.98
C GLY A 79 -12.75 -2.88 2.18
N VAL A 80 -12.09 -3.99 2.52
CA VAL A 80 -10.64 -4.08 2.71
C VAL A 80 -10.06 -4.97 1.62
N ILE A 81 -9.05 -4.46 0.90
CA ILE A 81 -8.39 -5.19 -0.16
C ILE A 81 -6.93 -5.42 0.24
N PRO A 82 -6.44 -6.67 0.21
CA PRO A 82 -5.02 -6.95 0.41
C PRO A 82 -4.19 -6.45 -0.78
N SER A 83 -2.88 -6.30 -0.60
CA SER A 83 -1.97 -6.00 -1.71
C SER A 83 -1.97 -7.13 -2.73
N LEU A 84 -2.32 -6.82 -3.98
CA LEU A 84 -2.41 -7.81 -5.07
C LEU A 84 -1.17 -7.85 -5.97
N ASN A 85 -0.16 -7.02 -5.69
CA ASN A 85 1.04 -6.88 -6.53
C ASN A 85 1.82 -8.19 -6.66
N VAL A 86 2.03 -8.87 -5.54
CA VAL A 86 2.70 -10.17 -5.47
C VAL A 86 1.95 -11.20 -6.31
N ALA A 87 0.64 -11.30 -6.08
CA ALA A 87 -0.22 -12.25 -6.76
C ALA A 87 -0.18 -12.05 -8.29
N ALA A 88 -0.26 -10.79 -8.73
CA ALA A 88 -0.14 -10.43 -10.14
C ALA A 88 1.22 -10.85 -10.73
N GLY A 89 2.33 -10.63 -10.02
CA GLY A 89 3.67 -11.03 -10.47
C GLY A 89 3.90 -12.55 -10.52
N LEU A 90 3.33 -13.32 -9.58
CA LEU A 90 3.43 -14.78 -9.57
C LEU A 90 2.54 -15.43 -10.65
N LEU A 91 1.28 -15.03 -10.75
CA LEU A 91 0.36 -15.58 -11.75
C LEU A 91 0.76 -15.15 -13.16
N GLY A 92 1.26 -13.90 -13.31
CA GLY A 92 1.87 -13.41 -14.55
C GLY A 92 3.05 -14.29 -14.97
N PHE A 93 3.95 -14.62 -14.05
CA PHE A 93 5.05 -15.55 -14.31
C PHE A 93 4.57 -16.93 -14.75
N ALA A 94 3.62 -17.52 -14.02
CA ALA A 94 3.11 -18.86 -14.33
C ALA A 94 2.50 -18.94 -15.73
N ILE A 95 1.63 -17.99 -16.09
CA ILE A 95 0.96 -17.95 -17.39
C ILE A 95 1.98 -17.68 -18.51
N LEU A 96 2.87 -16.69 -18.35
CA LEU A 96 3.86 -16.36 -19.37
C LEU A 96 4.90 -17.47 -19.55
N LYS A 97 5.30 -18.15 -18.48
CA LYS A 97 6.21 -19.31 -18.57
C LYS A 97 5.56 -20.46 -19.32
N PHE A 98 4.29 -20.75 -19.02
CA PHE A 98 3.53 -21.76 -19.76
C PHE A 98 3.40 -21.40 -21.24
N TRP A 99 2.99 -20.16 -21.55
CA TRP A 99 2.86 -19.65 -22.91
C TRP A 99 4.19 -19.71 -23.67
N THR A 100 5.29 -19.28 -23.03
CA THR A 100 6.64 -19.26 -23.61
C THR A 100 7.14 -20.68 -23.88
N SER A 101 6.87 -21.62 -22.97
CA SER A 101 7.21 -23.04 -23.17
C SER A 101 6.44 -23.64 -24.35
N LEU A 102 5.16 -23.31 -24.50
CA LEU A 102 4.34 -23.75 -25.62
C LEU A 102 4.85 -23.20 -26.96
N LEU A 103 5.15 -21.90 -27.04
CA LEU A 103 5.75 -21.28 -28.23
C LEU A 103 7.14 -21.83 -28.55
N GLY A 104 7.94 -22.14 -27.53
CA GLY A 104 9.24 -22.76 -27.70
C GLY A 104 9.14 -24.14 -28.34
N LYS A 105 8.20 -24.97 -27.87
CA LYS A 105 7.91 -26.29 -28.47
C LYS A 105 7.38 -26.19 -29.90
N ALA A 106 6.62 -25.15 -30.20
CA ALA A 106 6.06 -24.90 -31.53
C ALA A 106 7.02 -24.18 -32.50
N GLY A 107 8.24 -23.82 -32.06
CA GLY A 107 9.24 -23.15 -32.90
C GLY A 107 8.97 -21.66 -33.20
N PHE A 108 7.94 -21.06 -32.60
CA PHE A 108 7.54 -19.66 -32.84
C PHE A 108 8.10 -18.66 -31.81
N LEU A 109 9.03 -19.08 -30.96
CA LEU A 109 9.56 -18.23 -29.90
C LEU A 109 10.52 -17.16 -30.45
N LYS A 110 10.02 -15.92 -30.58
CA LYS A 110 10.81 -14.78 -31.06
C LYS A 110 11.66 -14.10 -29.98
N GLN A 111 11.26 -14.18 -28.70
CA GLN A 111 11.87 -13.47 -27.58
C GLN A 111 11.83 -14.31 -26.29
N PRO A 112 12.94 -14.40 -25.52
CA PRO A 112 12.95 -15.07 -24.23
C PRO A 112 12.05 -14.34 -23.22
N PHE A 113 11.52 -15.06 -22.24
CA PHE A 113 10.72 -14.47 -21.17
C PHE A 113 11.63 -13.81 -20.13
N THR A 114 11.53 -12.49 -19.99
CA THR A 114 12.41 -11.69 -19.12
C THR A 114 11.71 -11.22 -17.86
N ARG A 115 12.50 -10.83 -16.84
CA ARG A 115 11.94 -10.26 -15.60
C ARG A 115 11.18 -8.96 -15.85
N GLN A 116 11.63 -8.15 -16.82
CA GLN A 116 10.97 -6.88 -17.15
C GLN A 116 9.59 -7.11 -17.78
N GLU A 117 9.46 -8.15 -18.60
CA GLU A 117 8.17 -8.55 -19.17
C GLU A 117 7.20 -9.00 -18.07
N ASN A 118 7.70 -9.71 -17.05
CA ASN A 118 6.88 -10.09 -15.89
C ASN A 118 6.45 -8.86 -15.07
N THR A 119 7.37 -7.91 -14.84
CA THR A 119 7.05 -6.64 -14.18
C THR A 119 5.99 -5.86 -14.94
N VAL A 120 6.05 -5.82 -16.28
CA VAL A 120 5.01 -5.21 -17.12
C VAL A 120 3.63 -5.84 -16.88
N VAL A 121 3.54 -7.17 -16.76
CA VAL A 121 2.27 -7.84 -16.44
C VAL A 121 1.76 -7.42 -15.07
N GLN A 122 2.63 -7.48 -14.06
CA GLN A 122 2.26 -7.07 -12.70
C GLN A 122 1.74 -5.63 -12.65
N THR A 123 2.45 -4.68 -13.27
CA THR A 123 2.06 -3.27 -13.32
C THR A 123 0.69 -3.10 -13.99
N CYS A 124 0.44 -3.74 -15.14
CA CYS A 124 -0.86 -3.65 -15.83
C CYS A 124 -2.03 -4.18 -14.97
N VAL A 125 -1.84 -5.35 -14.34
CA VAL A 125 -2.88 -5.99 -13.52
C VAL A 125 -3.15 -5.18 -12.27
N VAL A 126 -2.10 -4.69 -11.59
CA VAL A 126 -2.24 -3.84 -10.41
C VAL A 126 -2.94 -2.54 -10.76
N ALA A 127 -2.54 -1.84 -11.83
CA ALA A 127 -3.20 -0.63 -12.27
C ALA A 127 -4.70 -0.84 -12.54
N SER A 128 -5.05 -1.93 -13.23
CA SER A 128 -6.45 -2.27 -13.51
C SER A 128 -7.24 -2.56 -12.23
N SER A 129 -6.70 -3.39 -11.34
CA SER A 129 -7.33 -3.72 -10.06
C SER A 129 -7.37 -2.55 -9.07
N GLY A 130 -6.42 -1.60 -9.16
CA GLY A 130 -6.40 -0.35 -8.41
C GLY A 130 -7.52 0.60 -8.81
N ILE A 131 -7.97 0.57 -10.08
CA ILE A 131 -9.20 1.24 -10.49
C ILE A 131 -10.42 0.58 -9.85
N ALA A 132 -10.44 -0.74 -9.69
CA ALA A 132 -11.55 -1.41 -8.98
C ALA A 132 -11.69 -0.93 -7.52
N PHE A 133 -10.59 -0.54 -6.86
CA PHE A 133 -10.62 0.13 -5.56
C PHE A 133 -11.02 1.60 -5.62
N SER A 134 -10.38 2.39 -6.49
CA SER A 134 -10.53 3.85 -6.52
C SER A 134 -11.74 4.36 -7.32
N SER A 135 -12.42 3.50 -8.07
CA SER A 135 -13.59 3.84 -8.90
C SER A 135 -14.85 4.22 -8.12
N GLY A 136 -14.90 3.94 -6.81
CA GLY A 136 -16.03 4.32 -5.97
C GLY A 136 -17.29 3.47 -6.14
N THR A 137 -17.24 2.37 -6.89
CA THR A 137 -18.37 1.47 -7.13
C THR A 137 -18.93 0.83 -5.85
N ALA A 138 -18.14 0.75 -4.78
CA ALA A 138 -18.57 0.31 -3.45
C ALA A 138 -18.58 1.44 -2.39
N SER A 139 -18.30 2.68 -2.80
CA SER A 139 -18.19 3.84 -1.90
C SER A 139 -18.88 5.06 -2.49
N TYR A 140 -18.15 6.01 -3.09
CA TYR A 140 -18.72 7.30 -3.48
C TYR A 140 -19.71 7.23 -4.63
N LEU A 141 -19.51 6.39 -5.66
CA LEU A 141 -20.51 6.23 -6.74
C LEU A 141 -21.76 5.54 -6.21
N LEU A 142 -21.59 4.50 -5.39
CA LEU A 142 -22.73 3.81 -4.80
C LEU A 142 -23.52 4.73 -3.86
N GLY A 143 -22.84 5.59 -3.09
CA GLY A 143 -23.44 6.58 -2.20
C GLY A 143 -24.27 7.66 -2.92
N MET A 144 -24.11 7.83 -4.23
CA MET A 144 -24.95 8.72 -5.05
C MET A 144 -26.30 8.09 -5.41
N THR A 145 -26.44 6.77 -5.28
CA THR A 145 -27.60 6.05 -5.81
C THR A 145 -28.84 6.23 -4.96
N PRO A 146 -30.04 6.15 -5.56
CA PRO A 146 -31.29 6.09 -4.81
C PRO A 146 -31.34 4.92 -3.81
N ARG A 147 -30.70 3.78 -4.13
CA ARG A 147 -30.65 2.60 -3.22
C ARG A 147 -30.05 2.93 -1.87
N ILE A 148 -28.94 3.67 -1.85
CA ILE A 148 -28.30 4.13 -0.60
C ILE A 148 -29.03 5.34 -0.02
N ALA A 149 -29.51 6.25 -0.87
CA ALA A 149 -30.19 7.46 -0.42
C ALA A 149 -31.46 7.16 0.38
N ASN A 150 -32.27 6.21 -0.08
CA ASN A 150 -33.51 5.82 0.60
C ASN A 150 -33.27 5.19 1.98
N GLN A 151 -32.05 4.75 2.27
CA GLN A 151 -31.64 4.24 3.58
C GLN A 151 -31.05 5.33 4.49
N SER A 152 -30.75 6.52 3.95
CA SER A 152 -30.16 7.63 4.70
C SER A 152 -31.21 8.63 5.21
N GLU A 153 -31.00 9.11 6.44
CA GLU A 153 -31.84 10.10 7.10
C GLU A 153 -31.56 11.51 6.56
N GLY A 154 -32.15 11.86 5.40
CA GLY A 154 -32.14 13.23 4.87
C GLY A 154 -31.33 13.45 3.59
N GLY A 155 -31.53 14.63 2.96
CA GLY A 155 -30.85 14.99 1.71
C GLY A 155 -31.28 14.18 0.46
N ASN A 156 -32.41 13.47 0.52
CA ASN A 156 -32.91 12.61 -0.55
C ASN A 156 -33.70 13.40 -1.60
N THR A 157 -33.09 14.44 -2.17
CA THR A 157 -33.68 15.22 -3.28
C THR A 157 -33.16 14.73 -4.63
N PRO A 158 -33.89 14.96 -5.74
CA PRO A 158 -33.41 14.60 -7.09
C PRO A 158 -32.05 15.23 -7.44
N ALA A 159 -31.72 16.39 -6.89
CA ALA A 159 -30.42 17.04 -7.07
C ALA A 159 -29.27 16.31 -6.34
N ASN A 160 -29.58 15.53 -5.32
CA ASN A 160 -28.64 14.82 -4.44
C ASN A 160 -28.62 13.30 -4.68
N MET A 161 -29.20 12.84 -5.79
CA MET A 161 -29.22 11.44 -6.21
C MET A 161 -28.89 11.33 -7.70
N LYS A 162 -28.21 10.24 -8.07
CA LYS A 162 -27.90 9.93 -9.48
C LYS A 162 -27.91 8.43 -9.70
N GLU A 163 -28.61 7.99 -10.73
CA GLU A 163 -28.59 6.59 -11.15
C GLU A 163 -27.29 6.22 -11.87
N LEU A 164 -26.82 5.00 -11.61
CA LEU A 164 -25.63 4.46 -12.24
C LEU A 164 -25.96 3.99 -13.66
N HIS A 165 -25.16 4.41 -14.62
CA HIS A 165 -25.16 3.84 -15.96
C HIS A 165 -23.72 3.60 -16.41
N LEU A 166 -23.51 2.45 -17.06
CA LEU A 166 -22.19 2.04 -17.56
C LEU A 166 -21.48 3.12 -18.37
N GLY A 167 -22.19 3.78 -19.29
CA GLY A 167 -21.60 4.75 -20.22
C GLY A 167 -20.91 5.93 -19.51
N TRP A 168 -21.62 6.59 -18.59
CA TRP A 168 -21.03 7.73 -17.89
C TRP A 168 -20.05 7.29 -16.81
N MET A 169 -20.22 6.12 -16.18
CA MET A 169 -19.24 5.59 -15.22
C MET A 169 -17.89 5.36 -15.90
N ILE A 170 -17.89 4.68 -17.05
CA ILE A 170 -16.68 4.47 -17.85
C ILE A 170 -16.10 5.82 -18.27
N GLY A 171 -16.92 6.72 -18.81
CA GLY A 171 -16.48 8.07 -19.22
C GLY A 171 -15.87 8.88 -18.07
N PHE A 172 -16.45 8.83 -16.88
CA PHE A 172 -15.94 9.49 -15.68
C PHE A 172 -14.58 8.95 -15.28
N LEU A 173 -14.42 7.62 -15.20
CA LEU A 173 -13.14 7.00 -14.85
C LEU A 173 -12.05 7.35 -15.88
N PHE A 174 -12.37 7.33 -17.19
CA PHE A 174 -11.44 7.80 -18.22
C PHE A 174 -11.03 9.26 -18.05
N ALA A 175 -11.95 10.13 -17.62
CA ALA A 175 -11.65 11.55 -17.42
C ALA A 175 -10.70 11.79 -16.23
N VAL A 176 -10.79 11.01 -15.16
CA VAL A 176 -10.09 11.30 -13.89
C VAL A 176 -8.89 10.42 -13.59
N SER A 177 -8.88 9.15 -14.03
CA SER A 177 -7.90 8.15 -13.55
C SER A 177 -6.49 8.30 -14.14
N PHE A 178 -6.32 8.98 -15.28
CA PHE A 178 -5.01 9.11 -15.91
C PHE A 178 -4.17 10.26 -15.35
N VAL A 179 -4.80 11.26 -14.74
CA VAL A 179 -4.11 12.51 -14.36
C VAL A 179 -3.04 12.27 -13.29
N GLY A 180 -3.30 11.35 -12.35
CA GLY A 180 -2.35 10.98 -11.29
C GLY A 180 -1.02 10.42 -11.81
N LEU A 181 -1.07 9.74 -12.96
CA LEU A 181 0.12 9.21 -13.63
C LEU A 181 1.09 10.35 -13.99
N PHE A 182 0.56 11.43 -14.57
CA PHE A 182 1.34 12.56 -15.04
C PHE A 182 1.82 13.46 -13.88
N SER A 183 1.04 13.59 -12.80
CA SER A 183 1.44 14.44 -11.66
C SER A 183 2.68 13.94 -10.93
N ILE A 184 2.88 12.63 -10.87
CA ILE A 184 3.96 12.04 -10.04
C ILE A 184 5.24 11.76 -10.82
N VAL A 185 5.19 11.70 -12.16
CA VAL A 185 6.37 11.41 -13.01
C VAL A 185 7.60 12.28 -12.69
N PRO A 186 7.48 13.62 -12.53
CA PRO A 186 8.64 14.47 -12.22
C PRO A 186 9.27 14.15 -10.86
N LEU A 187 8.49 13.57 -9.94
CA LEU A 187 8.87 13.31 -8.55
C LEU A 187 9.52 11.93 -8.38
N ARG A 188 9.53 11.08 -9.41
CA ARG A 188 10.10 9.72 -9.36
C ARG A 188 11.57 9.68 -8.91
N LYS A 189 12.39 10.62 -9.38
CA LYS A 189 13.82 10.68 -9.01
C LYS A 189 13.98 11.06 -7.54
N LEU A 190 13.14 11.99 -7.08
CA LEU A 190 13.14 12.42 -5.70
C LEU A 190 12.79 11.25 -4.77
N MET A 191 11.71 10.55 -5.06
CA MET A 191 11.17 9.52 -4.19
C MET A 191 12.00 8.22 -4.21
N ILE A 192 12.42 7.77 -5.39
CA ILE A 192 13.12 6.49 -5.55
C ILE A 192 14.63 6.62 -5.32
N LEU A 193 15.28 7.67 -5.86
CA LEU A 193 16.75 7.79 -5.78
C LEU A 193 17.21 8.64 -4.59
N LYS A 194 16.58 9.79 -4.34
CA LYS A 194 17.03 10.72 -3.30
C LYS A 194 16.52 10.36 -1.90
N TYR A 195 15.23 10.09 -1.76
CA TYR A 195 14.63 9.66 -0.50
C TYR A 195 14.75 8.15 -0.27
N LYS A 196 15.07 7.38 -1.31
CA LYS A 196 15.22 5.92 -1.26
C LYS A 196 14.03 5.24 -0.55
N LEU A 197 12.82 5.75 -0.81
CA LEU A 197 11.60 5.22 -0.21
C LEU A 197 11.47 3.73 -0.52
N THR A 198 10.95 3.00 0.46
CA THR A 198 11.00 1.54 0.45
C THR A 198 9.92 0.96 -0.45
N TYR A 199 8.68 1.46 -0.39
CA TYR A 199 7.49 0.83 -0.99
C TYR A 199 7.48 -0.69 -0.74
N PRO A 200 7.20 -1.13 0.50
CA PRO A 200 7.38 -2.52 0.92
C PRO A 200 6.76 -3.56 -0.02
N SER A 201 5.50 -3.40 -0.44
CA SER A 201 4.83 -4.28 -1.42
C SER A 201 5.54 -4.29 -2.77
N GLY A 202 5.94 -3.11 -3.27
CA GLY A 202 6.68 -2.99 -4.53
C GLY A 202 8.05 -3.66 -4.46
N THR A 203 8.74 -3.54 -3.32
CA THR A 203 10.01 -4.19 -3.04
C THR A 203 9.86 -5.71 -2.95
N ALA A 204 8.90 -6.21 -2.18
CA ALA A 204 8.62 -7.64 -2.06
C ALA A 204 8.30 -8.27 -3.42
N THR A 205 7.49 -7.59 -4.23
CA THR A 205 7.17 -8.00 -5.61
C THR A 205 8.42 -8.08 -6.48
N ALA A 206 9.32 -7.10 -6.39
CA ALA A 206 10.56 -7.12 -7.16
C ALA A 206 11.49 -8.28 -6.77
N TYR A 207 11.65 -8.54 -5.46
CA TYR A 207 12.42 -9.69 -4.98
C TYR A 207 11.83 -11.01 -5.48
N LEU A 208 10.50 -11.15 -5.44
CA LEU A 208 9.81 -12.32 -5.98
C LEU A 208 10.07 -12.48 -7.48
N ILE A 209 9.88 -11.43 -8.28
CA ILE A 209 10.11 -11.48 -9.74
C ILE A 209 11.57 -11.82 -10.05
N ASN A 210 12.53 -11.18 -9.39
CA ASN A 210 13.95 -11.49 -9.58
C ASN A 210 14.25 -12.96 -9.22
N SER A 211 13.60 -13.50 -8.19
CA SER A 211 13.79 -14.89 -7.77
C SER A 211 13.39 -15.91 -8.86
N PHE A 212 12.30 -15.64 -9.60
CA PHE A 212 11.85 -16.53 -10.66
C PHE A 212 12.77 -16.56 -11.88
N HIS A 213 13.50 -15.47 -12.11
CA HIS A 213 14.38 -15.29 -13.27
C HIS A 213 15.86 -15.45 -12.94
N THR A 214 16.21 -15.83 -11.69
CA THR A 214 17.61 -15.99 -11.26
C THR A 214 18.35 -17.03 -12.13
N PRO A 215 19.48 -16.68 -12.76
CA PRO A 215 20.23 -17.60 -13.62
C PRO A 215 20.86 -18.77 -12.86
N LYS A 216 21.06 -19.91 -13.55
CA LYS A 216 21.51 -21.19 -12.94
C LYS A 216 22.90 -21.13 -12.25
N GLY A 217 23.72 -20.11 -12.53
CA GLY A 217 25.07 -19.93 -11.95
C GLY A 217 25.12 -19.13 -10.64
N ALA A 218 24.05 -18.45 -10.24
CA ALA A 218 24.06 -17.56 -9.07
C ALA A 218 23.76 -18.32 -7.75
N LYS A 219 24.77 -18.98 -7.17
CA LYS A 219 24.65 -19.82 -5.95
C LYS A 219 23.96 -19.09 -4.79
N LEU A 220 24.41 -17.88 -4.49
CA LEU A 220 23.91 -17.09 -3.37
C LEU A 220 22.47 -16.59 -3.60
N ALA A 221 22.15 -16.15 -4.82
CA ALA A 221 20.79 -15.79 -5.21
C ALA A 221 19.83 -16.99 -5.11
N LYS A 222 20.27 -18.20 -5.50
CA LYS A 222 19.50 -19.44 -5.33
C LYS A 222 19.17 -19.72 -3.85
N LYS A 223 20.10 -19.43 -2.95
CA LYS A 223 19.87 -19.55 -1.50
C LYS A 223 18.83 -18.54 -1.01
N GLN A 224 18.88 -17.29 -1.46
CA GLN A 224 17.84 -16.29 -1.17
C GLN A 224 16.47 -16.71 -1.70
N VAL A 225 16.40 -17.26 -2.92
CA VAL A 225 15.17 -17.81 -3.50
C VAL A 225 14.60 -18.92 -2.62
N SER A 226 15.45 -19.85 -2.18
CA SER A 226 15.02 -20.94 -1.30
C SER A 226 14.47 -20.43 0.04
N VAL A 227 15.10 -19.40 0.62
CA VAL A 227 14.63 -18.77 1.86
C VAL A 227 13.28 -18.09 1.61
N LEU A 228 13.15 -17.29 0.55
CA LEU A 228 11.90 -16.63 0.18
C LEU A 228 10.76 -17.64 0.07
N PHE A 229 10.95 -18.73 -0.69
CA PHE A 229 9.92 -19.75 -0.86
C PHE A 229 9.57 -20.51 0.42
N LYS A 230 10.54 -20.71 1.33
CA LYS A 230 10.29 -21.33 2.64
C LYS A 230 9.33 -20.49 3.48
N TYR A 231 9.62 -19.19 3.61
CA TYR A 231 8.76 -18.28 4.39
C TYR A 231 7.44 -17.97 3.67
N PHE A 232 7.44 -17.94 2.35
CA PHE A 232 6.23 -17.88 1.53
C PHE A 232 5.30 -19.05 1.80
N ALA A 233 5.79 -20.29 1.77
CA ALA A 233 4.97 -21.47 2.03
C ALA A 233 4.43 -21.46 3.47
N GLY A 234 5.28 -21.11 4.45
CA GLY A 234 4.86 -20.97 5.84
C GLY A 234 3.75 -19.92 6.02
N SER A 235 3.92 -18.73 5.43
CA SER A 235 2.94 -17.64 5.50
C SER A 235 1.63 -17.98 4.77
N PHE A 236 1.70 -18.62 3.60
CA PHE A 236 0.51 -19.08 2.86
C PHE A 236 -0.29 -20.12 3.66
N LEU A 237 0.39 -21.10 4.26
CA LEU A 237 -0.25 -22.11 5.10
C LEU A 237 -0.82 -21.51 6.39
N TRP A 238 -0.12 -20.54 6.98
CA TRP A 238 -0.60 -19.82 8.16
C TRP A 238 -1.87 -19.02 7.87
N ALA A 239 -1.89 -18.25 6.78
CA ALA A 239 -3.07 -17.52 6.34
C ALA A 239 -4.25 -18.46 6.05
N GLY A 240 -3.95 -19.62 5.44
CA GLY A 240 -4.94 -20.67 5.22
C GLY A 240 -5.49 -21.29 6.48
N PHE A 241 -4.62 -21.57 7.44
CA PHE A 241 -5.01 -21.99 8.78
C PHE A 241 -5.90 -20.93 9.41
N GLN A 242 -5.48 -19.66 9.52
CA GLN A 242 -6.28 -18.58 10.11
C GLN A 242 -7.68 -18.46 9.50
N TRP A 243 -7.78 -18.60 8.17
CA TRP A 243 -9.07 -18.53 7.46
C TRP A 243 -10.09 -19.56 7.96
N PHE A 244 -9.70 -20.74 8.45
CA PHE A 244 -10.66 -21.73 8.95
C PHE A 244 -11.44 -21.27 10.19
N TRP A 245 -10.94 -20.27 10.93
CA TRP A 245 -11.49 -19.81 12.22
C TRP A 245 -12.21 -18.45 12.15
N THR A 246 -12.44 -17.91 10.96
CA THR A 246 -13.00 -16.56 10.75
C THR A 246 -14.47 -16.59 10.30
N ALA A 247 -15.28 -17.57 10.74
CA ALA A 247 -16.65 -17.75 10.22
C ALA A 247 -17.62 -16.60 10.46
N ALA A 248 -17.34 -15.69 11.40
CA ALA A 248 -18.16 -14.52 11.65
C ALA A 248 -17.31 -13.31 12.10
N ASP A 249 -17.95 -12.14 12.18
CA ASP A 249 -17.30 -10.91 12.64
C ASP A 249 -16.79 -11.04 14.08
N GLY A 250 -15.56 -10.57 14.29
CA GLY A 250 -14.88 -10.67 15.57
C GLY A 250 -14.44 -12.10 15.93
N CYS A 251 -14.38 -13.01 14.95
CA CYS A 251 -13.82 -14.35 15.10
C CYS A 251 -12.39 -14.46 14.55
N GLY A 252 -11.66 -15.45 15.05
CA GLY A 252 -10.35 -15.86 14.54
C GLY A 252 -9.17 -15.19 15.25
N PHE A 253 -7.96 -15.55 14.83
CA PHE A 253 -6.72 -15.11 15.47
C PHE A 253 -6.52 -13.59 15.44
N ALA A 254 -7.06 -12.90 14.43
CA ALA A 254 -7.06 -11.44 14.35
C ALA A 254 -7.86 -10.77 15.49
N SER A 255 -8.71 -11.53 16.20
CA SER A 255 -9.47 -11.06 17.36
C SER A 255 -8.87 -11.50 18.70
N PHE A 256 -7.65 -12.03 18.70
CA PHE A 256 -6.98 -12.48 19.93
C PHE A 256 -6.56 -11.30 20.81
N PRO A 257 -7.01 -11.22 22.08
CA PRO A 257 -6.68 -10.12 22.97
C PRO A 257 -5.30 -10.31 23.61
N THR A 258 -4.23 -10.20 22.81
CA THR A 258 -2.82 -10.48 23.22
C THR A 258 -2.39 -9.78 24.51
N PHE A 259 -2.84 -8.53 24.71
CA PHE A 259 -2.51 -7.70 25.88
C PHE A 259 -3.69 -7.54 26.84
N GLY A 260 -4.70 -8.41 26.72
CA GLY A 260 -5.91 -8.41 27.53
C GLY A 260 -7.10 -7.65 26.90
N PRO A 261 -8.32 -7.83 27.46
CA PRO A 261 -9.56 -7.34 26.86
C PRO A 261 -9.64 -5.80 26.76
N GLN A 262 -9.07 -5.09 27.74
CA GLN A 262 -9.06 -3.62 27.75
C GLN A 262 -8.17 -3.05 26.64
N ALA A 263 -6.98 -3.64 26.43
CA ALA A 263 -6.08 -3.27 25.36
C ALA A 263 -6.69 -3.58 23.99
N PHE A 264 -7.34 -4.75 23.87
CA PHE A 264 -8.06 -5.14 22.67
C PHE A 264 -9.18 -4.15 22.30
N ALA A 265 -9.99 -3.72 23.28
CA ALA A 265 -11.02 -2.70 23.08
C ALA A 265 -10.45 -1.35 22.58
N ARG A 266 -9.20 -1.04 22.97
CA ARG A 266 -8.44 0.12 22.50
C ARG A 266 -7.59 -0.16 21.26
N ARG A 267 -7.85 -1.26 20.53
CA ARG A 267 -7.14 -1.64 19.31
C ARG A 267 -5.64 -1.93 19.49
N PHE A 268 -5.20 -2.30 20.69
CA PHE A 268 -3.85 -2.80 20.96
C PHE A 268 -3.87 -4.31 21.12
N TYR A 269 -3.50 -5.03 20.06
CA TYR A 269 -3.35 -6.47 20.03
C TYR A 269 -2.43 -6.87 18.86
N PHE A 270 -1.91 -8.09 18.90
CA PHE A 270 -1.17 -8.67 17.77
C PHE A 270 -2.17 -9.41 16.88
N ASP A 271 -2.31 -9.01 15.62
CA ASP A 271 -3.34 -9.56 14.72
C ASP A 271 -2.91 -10.84 14.00
N PHE A 272 -1.64 -11.24 14.20
CA PHE A 272 -1.00 -12.40 13.58
C PHE A 272 -0.90 -12.32 12.04
N SER A 273 -0.89 -11.12 11.46
CA SER A 273 -0.63 -10.91 10.03
C SER A 273 0.87 -11.03 9.73
N ALA A 274 1.23 -12.07 8.97
CA ALA A 274 2.57 -12.26 8.45
C ALA A 274 2.98 -11.11 7.50
N THR A 275 2.02 -10.46 6.86
CA THR A 275 2.21 -9.32 5.96
C THR A 275 2.69 -8.12 6.73
N TYR A 276 2.02 -7.74 7.83
CA TYR A 276 2.50 -6.63 8.66
C TYR A 276 3.85 -6.93 9.33
N VAL A 277 4.08 -8.16 9.76
CA VAL A 277 5.40 -8.59 10.25
C VAL A 277 6.45 -8.46 9.15
N GLY A 278 6.18 -8.92 7.92
CA GLY A 278 7.10 -8.80 6.79
C GLY A 278 7.34 -7.34 6.37
N VAL A 279 6.31 -6.50 6.33
CA VAL A 279 6.45 -5.06 6.08
C VAL A 279 7.31 -4.42 7.18
N GLY A 280 7.09 -4.80 8.44
CA GLY A 280 7.89 -4.38 9.59
C GLY A 280 9.37 -4.75 9.54
N MET A 281 9.71 -5.85 8.87
CA MET A 281 11.09 -6.26 8.60
C MET A 281 11.74 -5.45 7.45
N ILE A 282 10.96 -4.93 6.50
CA ILE A 282 11.47 -4.18 5.35
C ILE A 282 11.54 -2.67 5.65
N CYS A 283 10.58 -2.15 6.40
CA CYS A 283 10.51 -0.74 6.77
C CYS A 283 11.66 -0.35 7.72
N PRO A 284 12.22 0.86 7.59
CA PRO A 284 13.17 1.38 8.57
C PRO A 284 12.58 1.38 9.99
N TYR A 285 13.37 1.04 11.00
CA TYR A 285 12.95 1.02 12.41
C TYR A 285 12.21 2.29 12.85
N MET A 286 12.63 3.45 12.34
CA MET A 286 12.01 4.75 12.62
C MET A 286 10.53 4.78 12.23
N VAL A 287 10.17 4.18 11.09
CA VAL A 287 8.78 4.12 10.61
C VAL A 287 7.92 3.36 11.60
N ASN A 288 8.36 2.16 12.00
CA ASN A 288 7.56 1.28 12.87
C ASN A 288 7.45 1.86 14.29
N ILE A 289 8.52 2.44 14.81
CA ILE A 289 8.49 3.15 16.10
C ILE A 289 7.55 4.36 16.03
N SER A 290 7.56 5.12 14.93
CA SER A 290 6.63 6.24 14.75
C SER A 290 5.17 5.79 14.70
N LEU A 291 4.89 4.66 14.03
CA LEU A 291 3.56 4.06 14.03
C LEU A 291 3.14 3.64 15.44
N LEU A 292 4.03 2.99 16.20
CA LEU A 292 3.73 2.59 17.57
C LEU A 292 3.48 3.79 18.49
N LEU A 293 4.32 4.83 18.40
CA LEU A 293 4.12 6.09 19.13
C LEU A 293 2.80 6.76 18.74
N GLY A 294 2.43 6.71 17.46
CA GLY A 294 1.18 7.24 16.95
C GLY A 294 -0.01 6.49 17.54
N ALA A 295 0.08 5.16 17.63
CA ALA A 295 -0.94 4.32 18.27
C ALA A 295 -1.10 4.66 19.75
N ILE A 296 0.01 4.75 20.50
CA ILE A 296 0.00 5.11 21.93
C ILE A 296 -0.60 6.50 22.12
N LEU A 297 -0.18 7.49 21.34
CA LEU A 297 -0.68 8.85 21.44
C LEU A 297 -2.18 8.93 21.15
N SER A 298 -2.65 8.20 20.14
CA SER A 298 -4.05 8.25 19.71
C SER A 298 -4.98 7.37 20.55
N TRP A 299 -4.87 6.05 20.41
CA TRP A 299 -5.76 5.09 21.06
C TRP A 299 -5.41 4.84 22.53
N GLY A 300 -4.17 5.12 22.94
CA GLY A 300 -3.74 5.01 24.32
C GLY A 300 -4.12 6.23 25.18
N ILE A 301 -4.06 7.44 24.60
CA ILE A 301 -4.16 8.69 25.35
C ILE A 301 -5.28 9.61 24.81
N LEU A 302 -5.18 10.04 23.54
CA LEU A 302 -6.02 11.10 22.99
C LEU A 302 -7.50 10.72 22.90
N TRP A 303 -7.83 9.55 22.34
CA TRP A 303 -9.22 9.09 22.23
C TRP A 303 -9.87 8.84 23.59
N PRO A 304 -9.23 8.12 24.53
CA PRO A 304 -9.78 7.98 25.88
C PRO A 304 -10.06 9.33 26.55
N ILE A 305 -9.17 10.32 26.42
CA ILE A 305 -9.38 11.66 26.98
C ILE A 305 -10.59 12.35 26.34
N ILE A 306 -10.71 12.33 25.02
CA ILE A 306 -11.86 12.94 24.31
C ILE A 306 -13.16 12.20 24.64
N GLU A 307 -13.10 10.88 24.81
CA GLU A 307 -14.24 10.06 25.24
C GLU A 307 -14.74 10.44 26.64
N THR A 308 -13.87 10.86 27.57
CA THR A 308 -14.32 11.42 28.87
C THR A 308 -15.10 12.72 28.76
N LYS A 309 -15.03 13.40 27.61
CA LYS A 309 -15.74 14.67 27.33
C LYS A 309 -17.05 14.47 26.54
N LYS A 310 -17.49 13.22 26.39
CA LYS A 310 -18.79 12.86 25.82
C LYS A 310 -19.92 13.56 26.60
N GLY A 311 -20.85 14.19 25.89
CA GLY A 311 -21.93 15.01 26.44
C GLY A 311 -21.63 16.52 26.51
N ASP A 312 -20.36 16.92 26.53
CA ASP A 312 -19.95 18.34 26.49
C ASP A 312 -19.38 18.73 25.12
N TRP A 313 -18.40 17.95 24.64
CA TRP A 313 -17.70 18.23 23.38
C TRP A 313 -18.47 17.71 22.15
N TYR A 314 -19.22 16.63 22.33
CA TYR A 314 -20.12 16.05 21.32
C TYR A 314 -21.28 15.33 22.03
N SER A 315 -22.41 15.15 21.34
CA SER A 315 -23.63 14.59 21.93
C SER A 315 -23.42 13.16 22.44
N ALA A 316 -24.10 12.82 23.53
CA ALA A 316 -24.01 11.50 24.14
C ALA A 316 -24.73 10.41 23.32
N ASP A 317 -25.69 10.82 22.50
CA ASP A 317 -26.54 9.92 21.71
C ASP A 317 -25.89 9.52 20.37
N GLU A 318 -24.77 10.15 20.01
CA GLU A 318 -24.05 9.86 18.78
C GLU A 318 -23.41 8.47 18.80
N LYS A 319 -23.64 7.73 17.71
CA LYS A 319 -22.96 6.44 17.47
C LYS A 319 -21.45 6.67 17.42
N PRO A 320 -20.61 5.76 17.94
CA PRO A 320 -19.15 5.88 17.84
C PRO A 320 -18.62 5.94 16.40
N SER A 321 -19.40 5.50 15.40
CA SER A 321 -19.08 5.60 13.98
C SER A 321 -19.44 6.96 13.36
N SER A 322 -20.23 7.79 14.05
CA SER A 322 -20.70 9.09 13.57
C SER A 322 -19.56 10.11 13.54
N LEU A 323 -19.48 10.87 12.45
CA LEU A 323 -18.55 12.01 12.35
C LEU A 323 -18.94 13.17 13.28
N HIS A 324 -20.18 13.22 13.77
CA HIS A 324 -20.61 14.13 14.84
C HIS A 324 -20.13 13.71 16.23
N GLY A 325 -19.52 12.52 16.33
CA GLY A 325 -18.94 12.00 17.58
C GLY A 325 -17.42 11.88 17.53
N ILE A 326 -16.89 10.87 18.22
CA ILE A 326 -15.45 10.63 18.34
C ILE A 326 -14.75 10.42 16.98
N GLN A 327 -15.44 9.89 15.97
CA GLN A 327 -14.85 9.66 14.65
C GLN A 327 -14.50 10.95 13.91
N GLY A 328 -15.21 12.04 14.17
CA GLY A 328 -14.81 13.36 13.66
C GLY A 328 -13.36 13.68 14.04
N TYR A 329 -13.05 13.62 15.34
CA TYR A 329 -11.69 13.88 15.81
C TYR A 329 -10.65 12.93 15.23
N ARG A 330 -10.96 11.62 15.15
CA ARG A 330 -10.07 10.59 14.58
C ARG A 330 -9.69 10.90 13.14
N VAL A 331 -10.69 11.20 12.31
CA VAL A 331 -10.49 11.46 10.88
C VAL A 331 -9.80 12.80 10.65
N PHE A 332 -10.30 13.89 11.24
CA PHE A 332 -9.80 15.22 10.93
C PHE A 332 -8.39 15.49 11.48
N MET A 333 -8.05 15.02 12.69
CA MET A 333 -6.70 15.20 13.22
C MET A 333 -5.67 14.33 12.50
N ALA A 334 -6.02 13.11 12.10
CA ALA A 334 -5.15 12.27 11.27
C ALA A 334 -4.84 12.97 9.94
N ILE A 335 -5.88 13.40 9.21
CA ILE A 335 -5.74 14.11 7.93
C ILE A 335 -4.93 15.39 8.10
N ALA A 336 -5.22 16.19 9.12
CA ALA A 336 -4.50 17.45 9.34
C ALA A 336 -3.00 17.23 9.61
N THR A 337 -2.64 16.21 10.38
CA THR A 337 -1.24 15.84 10.63
C THR A 337 -0.56 15.39 9.33
N MET A 338 -1.21 14.53 8.54
CA MET A 338 -0.69 14.05 7.24
C MET A 338 -0.51 15.18 6.22
N LEU A 339 -1.46 16.12 6.17
CA LEU A 339 -1.38 17.30 5.31
C LEU A 339 -0.25 18.23 5.74
N GLY A 340 -0.09 18.47 7.05
CA GLY A 340 0.98 19.31 7.58
C GLY A 340 2.36 18.76 7.24
N ASP A 341 2.55 17.44 7.40
CA ASP A 341 3.78 16.73 7.03
C ASP A 341 4.08 16.84 5.53
N GLY A 342 3.11 16.43 4.71
CA GLY A 342 3.30 16.39 3.27
C GLY A 342 3.49 17.79 2.66
N LEU A 343 2.74 18.79 3.15
CA LEU A 343 2.90 20.17 2.69
C LEU A 343 4.26 20.75 3.08
N PHE A 344 4.76 20.46 4.29
CA PHE A 344 6.11 20.85 4.68
C PHE A 344 7.14 20.29 3.69
N HIS A 345 7.07 19.00 3.35
CA HIS A 345 8.00 18.39 2.42
C HIS A 345 7.92 18.97 1.01
N VAL A 346 6.71 19.29 0.52
CA VAL A 346 6.53 19.98 -0.78
C VAL A 346 7.20 21.35 -0.75
N ILE A 347 6.89 22.19 0.25
CA ILE A 347 7.44 23.55 0.36
C ILE A 347 8.96 23.52 0.55
N PHE A 348 9.45 22.62 1.42
CA PHE A 348 10.86 22.44 1.68
C PHE A 348 11.62 22.01 0.41
N MET A 349 11.03 21.14 -0.40
CA MET A 349 11.63 20.70 -1.64
C MET A 349 11.62 21.78 -2.73
N LEU A 350 10.50 22.50 -2.89
CA LEU A 350 10.41 23.63 -3.82
C LEU A 350 11.43 24.71 -3.47
N SER A 351 11.56 25.05 -2.18
CA SER A 351 12.56 26.02 -1.73
C SER A 351 14.00 25.53 -1.98
N LYS A 352 14.35 24.30 -1.62
CA LYS A 352 15.70 23.74 -1.90
C LYS A 352 16.02 23.69 -3.40
N THR A 353 15.06 23.30 -4.22
CA THR A 353 15.23 23.22 -5.68
C THR A 353 15.42 24.60 -6.27
N THR A 354 14.62 25.58 -5.84
CA THR A 354 14.72 26.98 -6.29
C THR A 354 16.07 27.59 -5.87
N ILE A 355 16.49 27.37 -4.62
CA ILE A 355 17.80 27.81 -4.12
C ILE A 355 18.93 27.17 -4.93
N SER A 356 18.87 25.86 -5.20
CA SER A 356 19.87 25.17 -6.02
C SER A 356 19.91 25.69 -7.45
N LEU A 357 18.76 26.03 -8.05
CA LEU A 357 18.67 26.62 -9.39
C LEU A 357 19.28 28.01 -9.41
N ILE A 358 18.97 28.85 -8.42
CA ILE A 358 19.55 30.20 -8.28
C ILE A 358 21.06 30.12 -8.08
N ILE A 359 21.54 29.18 -7.25
CA ILE A 359 22.99 28.97 -7.03
C ILE A 359 23.66 28.45 -8.31
N ASN A 360 23.06 27.51 -9.04
CA ASN A 360 23.63 26.96 -10.27
C ASN A 360 23.64 27.99 -11.41
N ILE A 361 22.64 28.88 -11.48
CA ILE A 361 22.64 30.02 -12.40
C ILE A 361 23.76 31.01 -12.04
N LYS A 362 24.06 31.17 -10.73
CA LYS A 362 25.19 31.98 -10.24
C LYS A 362 26.56 31.28 -10.32
N LYS A 363 26.62 29.95 -10.43
CA LYS A 363 27.84 29.12 -10.45
C LYS A 363 28.23 28.62 -11.84
N LYS A 364 27.89 29.33 -12.90
CA LYS A 364 28.31 28.99 -14.27
C LYS A 364 29.82 29.24 -14.53
N ASP A 365 30.67 29.16 -13.50
CA ASP A 365 32.12 29.42 -13.58
C ASP A 365 32.97 28.65 -12.54
N SER A 366 32.52 27.50 -12.04
CA SER A 366 33.44 26.63 -11.28
C SER A 366 33.06 25.16 -11.39
N GLU A 367 33.91 24.40 -12.09
CA GLU A 367 33.99 22.94 -12.02
C GLU A 367 34.14 22.50 -10.56
N VAL A 368 33.47 21.40 -10.19
CA VAL A 368 33.69 20.75 -8.90
C VAL A 368 34.14 19.32 -9.11
N SER A 369 35.32 19.10 -8.56
CA SER A 369 36.13 17.91 -8.41
C SER A 369 35.43 16.74 -7.72
N GLY A 370 35.91 15.54 -8.08
CA GLY A 370 35.47 14.25 -7.55
C GLY A 370 35.82 14.03 -6.08
N PHE A 371 35.02 13.17 -5.44
CA PHE A 371 35.27 12.65 -4.10
C PHE A 371 35.64 11.16 -4.19
N GLY A 372 36.66 10.79 -3.41
CA GLY A 372 37.35 9.50 -3.43
C GLY A 372 36.52 8.28 -3.00
N ASP A 373 36.95 7.12 -3.50
CA ASP A 373 36.32 5.82 -3.33
C ASP A 373 37.00 4.97 -2.24
N ASP A 374 36.22 4.51 -1.26
CA ASP A 374 36.56 3.43 -0.32
C ASP A 374 36.15 2.06 -0.90
N GLU A 375 36.98 1.02 -0.79
CA GLU A 375 36.77 -0.25 -1.50
C GLU A 375 35.59 -1.10 -1.00
N ASN A 376 35.23 -1.05 0.29
CA ASN A 376 34.02 -1.71 0.81
C ASN A 376 32.72 -1.06 0.30
N SER A 377 32.80 0.14 -0.29
CA SER A 377 31.65 0.83 -0.88
C SER A 377 31.43 0.46 -2.35
N LYS A 378 32.36 -0.20 -3.04
CA LYS A 378 32.29 -0.47 -4.48
C LYS A 378 31.21 -1.49 -4.89
N LEU A 379 30.83 -2.42 -4.00
CA LEU A 379 29.91 -3.54 -4.31
C LEU A 379 28.42 -3.19 -4.20
N ALA A 380 27.96 -2.64 -3.07
CA ALA A 380 26.62 -2.05 -2.97
C ALA A 380 26.41 -0.90 -3.99
N LYS A 381 27.51 -0.24 -4.36
CA LYS A 381 27.54 0.70 -5.48
C LYS A 381 27.28 0.04 -6.84
N TYR A 382 27.57 -1.25 -7.10
CA TYR A 382 27.33 -1.85 -8.43
C TYR A 382 25.84 -2.03 -8.72
N ASP A 383 25.11 -2.76 -7.88
CA ASP A 383 23.65 -2.96 -8.00
C ASP A 383 22.94 -1.60 -8.07
N GLU A 384 23.30 -0.67 -7.17
CA GLU A 384 22.71 0.67 -7.13
C GLU A 384 23.05 1.49 -8.37
N LYS A 385 24.30 1.46 -8.85
CA LYS A 385 24.74 2.19 -10.05
C LYS A 385 24.06 1.65 -11.30
N ARG A 386 24.00 0.33 -11.48
CA ARG A 386 23.32 -0.28 -12.63
C ARG A 386 21.83 0.02 -12.62
N ARG A 387 21.14 -0.12 -11.47
CA ARG A 387 19.72 0.25 -11.35
C ARG A 387 19.50 1.73 -11.65
N THR A 388 20.35 2.61 -11.13
CA THR A 388 20.28 4.05 -11.37
C THR A 388 20.50 4.39 -12.84
N GLU A 389 21.45 3.74 -13.51
CA GLU A 389 21.71 3.93 -14.94
C GLU A 389 20.47 3.64 -15.78
N PHE A 390 19.85 2.47 -15.62
CA PHE A 390 18.64 2.10 -16.36
C PHE A 390 17.44 2.98 -16.01
N PHE A 391 17.28 3.34 -14.73
CA PHE A 391 16.20 4.23 -14.28
C PHE A 391 16.34 5.67 -14.82
N LEU A 392 17.58 6.10 -15.09
CA LEU A 392 17.88 7.41 -15.67
C LEU A 392 17.98 7.39 -17.21
N LYS A 393 18.15 6.23 -17.86
CA LYS A 393 18.26 6.14 -19.32
C LYS A 393 16.94 6.46 -20.02
N ASP A 394 15.85 5.81 -19.62
CA ASP A 394 14.55 5.92 -20.28
C ASP A 394 13.62 6.87 -19.50
N GLN A 395 13.96 8.15 -19.47
CA GLN A 395 13.14 9.15 -18.78
C GLN A 395 11.97 9.63 -19.62
N ILE A 396 10.87 9.92 -18.92
CA ILE A 396 9.75 10.67 -19.48
C ILE A 396 10.10 12.14 -19.28
N PRO A 397 10.18 12.95 -20.34
CA PRO A 397 10.52 14.36 -20.21
C PRO A 397 9.51 15.09 -19.32
N ASN A 398 9.99 15.98 -18.45
CA ASN A 398 9.10 16.75 -17.55
C ASN A 398 8.08 17.60 -18.31
N TRP A 399 8.40 18.07 -19.52
CA TRP A 399 7.45 18.79 -20.37
C TRP A 399 6.31 17.90 -20.87
N VAL A 400 6.58 16.63 -21.18
CA VAL A 400 5.55 15.64 -21.52
C VAL A 400 4.67 15.34 -20.31
N ALA A 401 5.28 15.22 -19.12
CA ALA A 401 4.55 15.04 -17.88
C ALA A 401 3.61 16.22 -17.58
N GLY A 402 4.12 17.45 -17.63
CA GLY A 402 3.33 18.66 -17.40
C GLY A 402 2.27 18.92 -18.46
N GLY A 403 2.62 18.74 -19.74
CA GLY A 403 1.69 18.89 -20.86
C GLY A 403 0.55 17.86 -20.81
N GLY A 404 0.87 16.60 -20.51
CA GLY A 404 -0.14 15.55 -20.34
C GLY A 404 -1.05 15.80 -19.12
N TYR A 405 -0.49 16.30 -18.01
CA TYR A 405 -1.29 16.71 -16.85
C TYR A 405 -2.29 17.82 -17.22
N ILE A 406 -1.82 18.89 -17.85
CA ILE A 406 -2.66 20.04 -18.24
C ILE A 406 -3.74 19.61 -19.24
N LEU A 407 -3.37 18.82 -20.26
CA LEU A 407 -4.30 18.34 -21.27
C LEU A 407 -5.43 17.51 -20.64
N LEU A 408 -5.08 16.52 -19.82
CA LEU A 408 -6.08 15.67 -19.18
C LEU A 408 -6.91 16.42 -18.13
N ALA A 409 -6.31 17.38 -17.42
CA ALA A 409 -7.04 18.26 -16.52
C ALA A 409 -8.08 19.10 -17.29
N ILE A 410 -7.74 19.66 -18.46
CA ILE A 410 -8.69 20.39 -19.32
C ILE A 410 -9.83 19.47 -19.75
N VAL A 411 -9.51 18.26 -20.23
CA VAL A 411 -10.53 17.28 -20.63
C VAL A 411 -11.48 16.99 -19.48
N SER A 412 -10.96 16.78 -18.26
CA SER A 412 -11.78 16.51 -17.08
C SER A 412 -12.60 17.73 -16.62
N ILE A 413 -12.02 18.94 -16.65
CA ILE A 413 -12.72 20.20 -16.33
C ILE A 413 -13.93 20.41 -17.25
N ILE A 414 -13.85 19.95 -18.50
CA ILE A 414 -14.97 20.01 -19.46
C ILE A 414 -15.93 18.84 -19.27
N ALA A 415 -15.43 17.60 -19.16
CA ALA A 415 -16.25 16.40 -19.17
C ALA A 415 -17.02 16.17 -17.84
N VAL A 416 -16.38 16.41 -16.69
CA VAL A 416 -16.97 16.13 -15.38
C VAL A 416 -18.24 16.95 -15.11
N PRO A 417 -18.33 18.26 -15.42
CA PRO A 417 -19.58 19.03 -15.28
C PRO A 417 -20.72 18.53 -16.16
N HIS A 418 -20.43 17.95 -17.33
CA HIS A 418 -21.45 17.34 -18.17
C HIS A 418 -22.03 16.06 -17.55
N ILE A 419 -21.21 15.30 -16.80
CA ILE A 419 -21.64 14.11 -16.07
C ILE A 419 -22.34 14.51 -14.77
N PHE A 420 -21.80 15.49 -14.05
CA PHE A 420 -22.26 15.98 -12.76
C PHE A 420 -22.50 17.50 -12.82
N PRO A 421 -23.68 17.96 -13.25
CA PRO A 421 -23.99 19.39 -13.37
C PRO A 421 -23.82 20.20 -12.08
N GLN A 422 -23.90 19.52 -10.92
CA GLN A 422 -23.67 20.09 -9.59
C GLN A 422 -22.22 20.56 -9.38
N LEU A 423 -21.25 19.95 -10.07
CA LEU A 423 -19.84 20.34 -10.05
C LEU A 423 -19.55 21.30 -11.20
N LYS A 424 -19.25 22.56 -10.85
CA LYS A 424 -18.90 23.57 -11.85
C LYS A 424 -17.42 23.47 -12.24
N TRP A 425 -17.09 23.91 -13.45
CA TRP A 425 -15.73 23.82 -14.01
C TRP A 425 -14.64 24.41 -13.10
N TYR A 426 -14.94 25.51 -12.39
CA TYR A 426 -13.98 26.18 -11.50
C TYR A 426 -13.70 25.37 -10.22
N GLN A 427 -14.65 24.55 -9.75
CA GLN A 427 -14.45 23.67 -8.60
C GLN A 427 -13.49 22.54 -8.95
N ILE A 428 -13.67 21.97 -10.14
CA ILE A 428 -12.78 20.93 -10.67
C ILE A 428 -11.38 21.50 -10.93
N LEU A 429 -11.28 22.73 -11.45
CA LEU A 429 -10.00 23.42 -11.59
C LEU A 429 -9.28 23.53 -10.24
N VAL A 430 -9.97 23.94 -9.17
CA VAL A 430 -9.38 23.99 -7.82
C VAL A 430 -8.93 22.60 -7.35
N ALA A 431 -9.73 21.56 -7.60
CA ALA A 431 -9.33 20.18 -7.29
C ALA A 431 -8.02 19.80 -8.00
N TYR A 432 -7.87 20.12 -9.30
CA TYR A 432 -6.66 19.87 -10.06
C TYR A 432 -5.47 20.78 -9.69
N VAL A 433 -5.68 21.91 -9.04
CA VAL A 433 -4.56 22.70 -8.50
C VAL A 433 -4.01 22.05 -7.22
N ILE A 434 -4.89 21.49 -6.38
CA ILE A 434 -4.52 20.89 -5.09
C ILE A 434 -4.04 19.45 -5.24
N ALA A 435 -4.58 18.69 -6.20
CA ALA A 435 -4.35 17.26 -6.34
C ALA A 435 -2.87 16.84 -6.45
N PRO A 436 -1.96 17.53 -7.16
CA PRO A 436 -0.55 17.13 -7.23
C PRO A 436 0.16 17.14 -5.89
N VAL A 437 -0.19 18.09 -5.01
CA VAL A 437 0.35 18.17 -3.65
C VAL A 437 -0.11 16.94 -2.87
N LEU A 438 -1.40 16.64 -2.90
CA LEU A 438 -1.96 15.47 -2.19
C LEU A 438 -1.46 14.14 -2.75
N ALA A 439 -1.27 14.05 -4.07
CA ALA A 439 -0.69 12.90 -4.74
C ALA A 439 0.74 12.64 -4.26
N PHE A 440 1.56 13.69 -4.11
CA PHE A 440 2.88 13.56 -3.51
C PHE A 440 2.82 13.11 -2.05
N CYS A 441 1.97 13.73 -1.23
CA CYS A 441 1.82 13.38 0.19
C CYS A 441 1.45 11.89 0.35
N ASN A 442 0.48 11.43 -0.44
CA ASN A 442 0.02 10.05 -0.42
C ASN A 442 1.09 9.07 -0.89
N ALA A 443 1.72 9.33 -2.03
CA ALA A 443 2.78 8.47 -2.54
C ALA A 443 3.97 8.42 -1.56
N TYR A 444 4.28 9.52 -0.88
CA TYR A 444 5.33 9.58 0.13
C TYR A 444 4.98 8.71 1.36
N GLY A 445 3.77 8.87 1.91
CA GLY A 445 3.29 8.05 3.02
C GLY A 445 3.25 6.56 2.69
N CYS A 446 2.75 6.23 1.49
CA CYS A 446 2.74 4.86 0.97
C CYS A 446 4.15 4.31 0.80
N GLY A 447 5.10 5.12 0.34
CA GLY A 447 6.51 4.71 0.20
C GLY A 447 7.21 4.41 1.53
N LEU A 448 6.76 5.02 2.63
CA LEU A 448 7.27 4.75 3.97
C LEU A 448 6.59 3.54 4.63
N THR A 449 5.27 3.40 4.47
CA THR A 449 4.43 2.53 5.32
C THR A 449 3.71 1.42 4.58
N ASP A 450 3.77 1.41 3.25
CA ASP A 450 2.98 0.57 2.34
C ASP A 450 1.48 0.91 2.29
N TRP A 451 1.03 1.95 3.00
CA TRP A 451 -0.37 2.30 3.09
C TRP A 451 -0.75 3.49 2.21
N SER A 452 -1.71 3.28 1.30
CA SER A 452 -2.35 4.36 0.54
C SER A 452 -3.52 4.95 1.32
N LEU A 453 -3.51 6.27 1.46
CA LEU A 453 -4.50 7.08 2.15
C LEU A 453 -5.45 7.79 1.15
N ALA A 454 -5.49 7.35 -0.11
CA ALA A 454 -6.28 7.97 -1.17
C ALA A 454 -7.77 8.16 -0.80
N SER A 455 -8.35 7.19 -0.10
CA SER A 455 -9.73 7.26 0.42
C SER A 455 -9.93 8.40 1.42
N ASN A 456 -8.93 8.69 2.27
CA ASN A 456 -9.00 9.77 3.25
C ASN A 456 -8.92 11.14 2.58
N TYR A 457 -8.05 11.31 1.59
CA TYR A 457 -8.01 12.52 0.77
C TYR A 457 -9.30 12.69 -0.05
N GLY A 458 -9.90 11.60 -0.52
CA GLY A 458 -11.22 11.60 -1.15
C GLY A 458 -12.30 12.14 -0.21
N LYS A 459 -12.38 11.63 1.03
CA LYS A 459 -13.32 12.13 2.06
C LYS A 459 -13.13 13.61 2.38
N PHE A 460 -11.90 14.11 2.35
CA PHE A 460 -11.64 15.54 2.52
C PHE A 460 -12.22 16.37 1.37
N ALA A 461 -12.09 15.89 0.13
CA ALA A 461 -12.75 16.50 -1.02
C ALA A 461 -14.28 16.49 -0.84
N ILE A 462 -14.87 15.39 -0.35
CA ILE A 462 -16.30 15.34 -0.03
C ILE A 462 -16.72 16.52 0.83
N ILE A 463 -16.06 16.73 1.97
CA ILE A 463 -16.45 17.77 2.94
C ILE A 463 -16.34 19.17 2.32
N ILE A 464 -15.24 19.48 1.63
CA ILE A 464 -15.02 20.81 1.04
C ILE A 464 -16.06 21.11 -0.05
N PHE A 465 -16.22 20.20 -1.01
CA PHE A 465 -17.07 20.45 -2.17
C PHE A 465 -18.56 20.31 -1.84
N SER A 466 -18.93 19.45 -0.89
CA SER A 466 -20.31 19.39 -0.37
C SER A 466 -20.67 20.69 0.34
N ALA A 467 -19.77 21.22 1.18
CA ALA A 467 -19.98 22.49 1.88
C ALA A 467 -20.07 23.67 0.92
N TRP A 468 -19.25 23.67 -0.14
CA TRP A 468 -19.22 24.75 -1.12
C TRP A 468 -20.51 24.81 -1.96
N VAL A 469 -21.03 23.65 -2.37
CA VAL A 469 -22.28 23.61 -3.16
C VAL A 469 -23.51 23.74 -2.27
N GLY A 470 -23.50 23.15 -1.08
CA GLY A 470 -24.63 23.15 -0.15
C GLY A 470 -25.73 22.16 -0.55
N LEU A 471 -26.61 21.85 0.39
CA LEU A 471 -27.65 20.83 0.22
C LEU A 471 -28.67 21.15 -0.90
N PRO A 472 -29.17 22.40 -1.06
CA PRO A 472 -30.18 22.72 -2.07
C PRO A 472 -29.71 22.51 -3.51
N ASP A 473 -28.44 22.80 -3.79
CA ASP A 473 -27.85 22.77 -5.14
C ASP A 473 -27.22 21.41 -5.49
N GLY A 474 -27.45 20.37 -4.67
CA GLY A 474 -26.95 19.02 -4.94
C GLY A 474 -25.55 18.74 -4.37
N GLY A 475 -25.21 19.34 -3.23
CA GLY A 475 -23.89 19.25 -2.61
C GLY A 475 -23.44 17.82 -2.28
N ILE A 476 -24.37 16.88 -2.03
CA ILE A 476 -24.01 15.47 -1.81
C ILE A 476 -23.35 14.89 -3.07
N ILE A 477 -23.96 15.08 -4.24
CA ILE A 477 -23.40 14.61 -5.52
C ILE A 477 -22.09 15.32 -5.82
N ALA A 478 -22.01 16.62 -5.57
CA ALA A 478 -20.78 17.38 -5.80
C ALA A 478 -19.60 16.90 -4.93
N GLY A 479 -19.86 16.62 -3.65
CA GLY A 479 -18.87 16.04 -2.75
C GLY A 479 -18.43 14.65 -3.17
N LEU A 480 -19.39 13.76 -3.45
CA LEU A 480 -19.08 12.38 -3.85
C LEU A 480 -18.34 12.31 -5.20
N ALA A 481 -18.66 13.20 -6.15
CA ALA A 481 -17.99 13.23 -7.44
C ALA A 481 -16.58 13.84 -7.33
N SER A 482 -16.40 14.88 -6.51
CA SER A 482 -15.07 15.44 -6.24
C SER A 482 -14.17 14.47 -5.47
N CYS A 483 -14.75 13.63 -4.61
CA CYS A 483 -14.07 12.48 -4.01
C CYS A 483 -13.51 11.55 -5.08
N GLY A 484 -14.30 11.21 -6.10
CA GLY A 484 -13.84 10.36 -7.19
C GLY A 484 -12.69 10.96 -7.98
N VAL A 485 -12.75 12.27 -8.27
CA VAL A 485 -11.63 13.00 -8.88
C VAL A 485 -10.38 12.89 -8.01
N MET A 486 -10.48 13.24 -6.72
CA MET A 486 -9.33 13.27 -5.81
C MET A 486 -8.76 11.87 -5.55
N MET A 487 -9.60 10.90 -5.22
CA MET A 487 -9.21 9.54 -4.91
C MET A 487 -8.52 8.87 -6.11
N SER A 488 -9.03 9.07 -7.33
CA SER A 488 -8.43 8.51 -8.55
C SER A 488 -7.04 9.07 -8.81
N ILE A 489 -6.85 10.39 -8.71
CA ILE A 489 -5.54 11.03 -8.93
C ILE A 489 -4.53 10.56 -7.89
N VAL A 490 -4.93 10.59 -6.62
CA VAL A 490 -4.04 10.32 -5.49
C VAL A 490 -3.68 8.83 -5.38
N SER A 491 -4.61 7.92 -5.71
CA SER A 491 -4.35 6.48 -5.75
C SER A 491 -3.41 6.13 -6.91
N THR A 492 -3.76 6.52 -8.14
CA THR A 492 -2.97 6.14 -9.33
C THR A 492 -1.55 6.71 -9.31
N ALA A 493 -1.35 7.89 -8.71
CA ALA A 493 -0.02 8.45 -8.47
C ALA A 493 0.81 7.60 -7.50
N SER A 494 0.20 7.10 -6.43
CA SER A 494 0.86 6.23 -5.45
C SER A 494 1.21 4.87 -6.07
N ASP A 495 0.24 4.26 -6.77
CA ASP A 495 0.41 2.98 -7.44
C ASP A 495 1.55 3.03 -8.46
N LEU A 496 1.58 4.08 -9.30
CA LEU A 496 2.67 4.26 -10.28
C LEU A 496 4.04 4.42 -9.60
N MET A 497 4.12 5.09 -8.44
CA MET A 497 5.38 5.25 -7.74
C MET A 497 5.87 3.93 -7.12
N GLN A 498 4.94 3.11 -6.62
CA GLN A 498 5.23 1.74 -6.19
C GLN A 498 5.72 0.88 -7.36
N ASP A 499 5.08 0.97 -8.52
CA ASP A 499 5.51 0.28 -9.74
C ASP A 499 6.86 0.79 -10.24
N PHE A 500 7.17 2.08 -10.10
CA PHE A 500 8.52 2.60 -10.36
C PHE A 500 9.57 2.01 -9.41
N LYS A 501 9.22 1.75 -8.14
CA LYS A 501 10.12 1.04 -7.22
C LYS A 501 10.34 -0.41 -7.68
N THR A 502 9.28 -1.12 -8.03
CA THR A 502 9.40 -2.49 -8.55
C THR A 502 10.22 -2.53 -9.84
N GLY A 503 9.98 -1.57 -10.74
CA GLY A 503 10.72 -1.41 -11.98
C GLY A 503 12.20 -1.11 -11.75
N TYR A 504 12.52 -0.23 -10.79
CA TYR A 504 13.90 0.09 -10.40
C TYR A 504 14.67 -1.16 -9.93
N LEU A 505 14.04 -2.01 -9.11
CA LEU A 505 14.65 -3.22 -8.58
C LEU A 505 14.70 -4.39 -9.57
N THR A 506 13.95 -4.33 -10.68
CA THR A 506 13.92 -5.36 -11.74
C THR A 506 14.63 -4.92 -13.03
N LEU A 507 15.28 -3.76 -13.01
CA LEU A 507 15.82 -3.08 -14.21
C LEU A 507 14.77 -2.89 -15.33
N SER A 508 13.50 -2.73 -14.96
CA SER A 508 12.44 -2.38 -15.90
C SER A 508 12.49 -0.88 -16.21
N SER A 509 12.27 -0.55 -17.47
CA SER A 509 12.35 0.84 -17.93
C SER A 509 11.21 1.68 -17.34
N PRO A 510 11.46 2.90 -16.84
CA PRO A 510 10.39 3.78 -16.38
C PRO A 510 9.37 4.13 -17.46
N ARG A 511 9.75 4.12 -18.74
CA ARG A 511 8.78 4.27 -19.84
C ARG A 511 7.87 3.05 -19.94
N SER A 512 8.42 1.84 -19.84
CA SER A 512 7.62 0.61 -19.83
C SER A 512 6.62 0.62 -18.67
N MET A 513 7.06 0.99 -17.46
CA MET A 513 6.17 1.07 -16.29
C MET A 513 5.05 2.08 -16.51
N PHE A 514 5.36 3.28 -17.01
CA PHE A 514 4.34 4.30 -17.28
C PHE A 514 3.32 3.86 -18.33
N PHE A 515 3.75 3.32 -19.47
CA PHE A 515 2.82 2.84 -20.50
C PHE A 515 2.02 1.61 -20.04
N SER A 516 2.64 0.73 -19.26
CA SER A 516 1.93 -0.41 -18.64
C SER A 516 0.85 0.08 -17.68
N GLN A 517 1.12 1.14 -16.91
CA GLN A 517 0.13 1.79 -16.06
C GLN A 517 -1.00 2.40 -16.87
N VAL A 518 -0.69 3.14 -17.95
CA VAL A 518 -1.70 3.71 -18.85
C VAL A 518 -2.60 2.61 -19.42
N ILE A 519 -2.03 1.51 -19.91
CA ILE A 519 -2.81 0.39 -20.47
C ILE A 519 -3.66 -0.28 -19.37
N GLY A 520 -3.06 -0.56 -18.21
CA GLY A 520 -3.76 -1.17 -17.09
C GLY A 520 -4.88 -0.31 -16.54
N THR A 521 -4.67 1.00 -16.39
CA THR A 521 -5.70 1.98 -16.02
C THR A 521 -6.83 2.00 -17.07
N ALA A 522 -6.51 2.01 -18.37
CA ALA A 522 -7.53 1.96 -19.42
C ALA A 522 -8.38 0.68 -19.35
N MET A 523 -7.74 -0.47 -19.11
CA MET A 523 -8.44 -1.73 -18.87
C MET A 523 -9.33 -1.63 -17.63
N GLY A 524 -8.84 -1.07 -16.53
CA GLY A 524 -9.60 -0.86 -15.29
C GLY A 524 -10.83 0.02 -15.49
N CYS A 525 -10.69 1.15 -16.20
CA CYS A 525 -11.80 2.06 -16.49
C CYS A 525 -12.98 1.39 -17.22
N VAL A 526 -12.72 0.31 -17.98
CA VAL A 526 -13.74 -0.48 -18.67
C VAL A 526 -14.18 -1.68 -17.84
N LEU A 527 -13.24 -2.50 -17.38
CA LEU A 527 -13.52 -3.76 -16.69
C LEU A 527 -14.19 -3.53 -15.34
N THR A 528 -13.78 -2.52 -14.58
CA THR A 528 -14.33 -2.25 -13.26
C THR A 528 -15.83 -1.96 -13.31
N PRO A 529 -16.34 -0.98 -14.10
CA PRO A 529 -17.77 -0.77 -14.23
C PRO A 529 -18.53 -1.99 -14.75
N LEU A 530 -17.97 -2.74 -15.71
CA LEU A 530 -18.61 -3.93 -16.26
C LEU A 530 -18.78 -5.03 -15.20
N VAL A 531 -17.71 -5.35 -14.47
CA VAL A 531 -17.74 -6.34 -13.40
C VAL A 531 -18.68 -5.91 -12.29
N PHE A 532 -18.60 -4.65 -11.84
CA PHE A 532 -19.53 -4.11 -10.85
C PHE A 532 -20.98 -4.19 -11.32
N TRP A 533 -21.25 -3.91 -12.59
CA TRP A 533 -22.61 -3.94 -13.14
C TRP A 533 -23.23 -5.34 -13.06
N VAL A 534 -22.43 -6.40 -13.24
CA VAL A 534 -22.89 -7.78 -13.02
C VAL A 534 -23.39 -7.95 -11.58
N PHE A 535 -22.63 -7.51 -10.57
CA PHE A 535 -23.07 -7.57 -9.18
C PHE A 535 -24.30 -6.70 -8.92
N TYR A 536 -24.30 -5.47 -9.45
CA TYR A 536 -25.35 -4.48 -9.21
C TYR A 536 -26.72 -4.88 -9.79
N GLN A 537 -26.71 -5.61 -10.90
CA GLN A 537 -27.92 -6.15 -11.55
C GLN A 537 -28.36 -7.49 -10.95
N ALA A 538 -27.42 -8.35 -10.56
CA ALA A 538 -27.73 -9.68 -10.04
C ALA A 538 -28.14 -9.67 -8.55
N TYR A 539 -27.71 -8.67 -7.77
CA TYR A 539 -27.91 -8.63 -6.32
C TYR A 539 -28.39 -7.26 -5.83
N PRO A 540 -29.10 -7.21 -4.68
CA PRO A 540 -29.47 -5.98 -3.99
C PRO A 540 -28.25 -5.33 -3.30
N VAL A 541 -27.30 -4.85 -4.12
CA VAL A 541 -26.05 -4.26 -3.65
C VAL A 541 -26.33 -2.98 -2.85
N GLY A 542 -25.77 -2.91 -1.64
CA GLY A 542 -25.88 -1.74 -0.75
C GLY A 542 -27.04 -1.80 0.24
N GLU A 543 -27.84 -2.87 0.27
CA GLU A 543 -28.90 -3.05 1.26
C GLU A 543 -28.38 -3.77 2.51
N GLU A 544 -28.81 -3.33 3.69
CA GLU A 544 -28.46 -3.97 4.97
C GLU A 544 -28.90 -5.44 4.98
N GLY A 545 -28.01 -6.34 5.42
CA GLY A 545 -28.28 -7.78 5.47
C GLY A 545 -28.24 -8.51 4.13
N SER A 546 -27.99 -7.81 3.02
CA SER A 546 -27.74 -8.44 1.72
C SER A 546 -26.39 -9.17 1.67
N ALA A 547 -26.19 -10.03 0.67
CA ALA A 547 -24.90 -10.68 0.42
C ALA A 547 -23.78 -9.68 0.08
N TYR A 548 -24.14 -8.46 -0.35
CA TYR A 548 -23.22 -7.40 -0.76
C TYR A 548 -23.64 -6.06 -0.11
N PRO A 549 -23.44 -5.91 1.21
CA PRO A 549 -23.93 -4.75 1.96
C PRO A 549 -23.22 -3.45 1.57
N ALA A 550 -22.05 -3.51 0.95
CA ALA A 550 -21.25 -2.38 0.50
C ALA A 550 -21.10 -1.28 1.58
N PRO A 551 -20.43 -1.60 2.71
CA PRO A 551 -20.49 -0.82 3.94
C PRO A 551 -20.03 0.65 3.78
N TYR A 552 -19.21 0.93 2.76
CA TYR A 552 -18.73 2.28 2.49
C TYR A 552 -19.69 3.16 1.69
N GLY A 553 -20.71 2.60 1.02
CA GLY A 553 -21.68 3.40 0.27
C GLY A 553 -22.44 4.38 1.16
N GLY A 554 -23.09 3.86 2.22
CA GLY A 554 -23.80 4.66 3.21
C GLY A 554 -22.88 5.60 3.99
N VAL A 555 -21.68 5.13 4.36
CA VAL A 555 -20.68 5.96 5.05
C VAL A 555 -20.33 7.19 4.21
N TYR A 556 -19.92 7.02 2.95
CA TYR A 556 -19.50 8.16 2.12
C TYR A 556 -20.63 9.14 1.87
N ARG A 557 -21.86 8.65 1.66
CA ARG A 557 -23.05 9.50 1.56
C ARG A 557 -23.27 10.31 2.85
N GLY A 558 -23.17 9.69 4.02
CA GLY A 558 -23.28 10.37 5.30
C GLY A 558 -22.21 11.45 5.49
N ILE A 559 -20.97 11.22 5.03
CA ILE A 559 -19.91 12.25 5.04
C ILE A 559 -20.28 13.42 4.12
N ALA A 560 -20.86 13.14 2.96
CA ALA A 560 -21.29 14.17 2.02
C ALA A 560 -22.44 15.01 2.57
N MET A 561 -23.42 14.36 3.19
CA MET A 561 -24.51 15.03 3.90
C MET A 561 -23.97 15.95 4.99
N LEU A 562 -23.09 15.46 5.86
CA LEU A 562 -22.41 16.29 6.87
C LEU A 562 -21.67 17.47 6.22
N GLY A 563 -20.97 17.21 5.13
CA GLY A 563 -20.27 18.25 4.38
C GLY A 563 -21.20 19.38 3.93
N THR A 564 -22.44 19.06 3.50
CA THR A 564 -23.42 20.09 3.10
C THR A 564 -23.91 20.97 4.24
N GLU A 565 -23.81 20.51 5.49
CA GLU A 565 -24.17 21.28 6.69
C GLU A 565 -23.04 22.21 7.16
N GLY A 566 -21.83 22.05 6.61
CA GLY A 566 -20.67 22.90 6.84
C GLY A 566 -19.80 22.49 8.02
N VAL A 567 -18.62 23.10 8.14
CA VAL A 567 -17.60 22.77 9.18
C VAL A 567 -18.09 23.10 10.60
N SER A 568 -19.14 23.92 10.72
CA SER A 568 -19.77 24.31 12.00
C SER A 568 -20.51 23.17 12.71
N THR A 569 -20.85 22.09 12.02
CA THR A 569 -21.50 20.91 12.62
C THR A 569 -20.51 19.91 13.19
N LEU A 570 -19.20 20.11 12.97
CA LEU A 570 -18.18 19.27 13.60
C LEU A 570 -18.22 19.39 15.13
N PRO A 571 -17.84 18.32 15.84
CA PRO A 571 -17.71 18.33 17.29
C PRO A 571 -16.92 19.54 17.81
N LYS A 572 -17.28 20.06 18.99
CA LYS A 572 -16.60 21.22 19.57
C LYS A 572 -15.10 21.01 19.63
N ASN A 573 -14.31 22.03 19.32
CA ASN A 573 -12.84 21.99 19.28
C ASN A 573 -12.21 21.08 18.21
N CYS A 574 -12.96 20.27 17.45
CA CYS A 574 -12.41 19.36 16.44
C CYS A 574 -11.56 20.10 15.40
N PHE A 575 -12.10 21.18 14.85
CA PHE A 575 -11.39 22.01 13.86
C PHE A 575 -10.15 22.68 14.46
N LYS A 576 -10.26 23.24 15.68
CA LYS A 576 -9.13 23.87 16.38
C LYS A 576 -7.99 22.88 16.64
N LEU A 577 -8.32 21.68 17.12
CA LEU A 577 -7.33 20.61 17.34
C LEU A 577 -6.68 20.19 16.01
N SER A 578 -7.45 20.09 14.94
CA SER A 578 -6.93 19.76 13.61
C SER A 578 -5.88 20.78 13.15
N ILE A 579 -6.13 22.08 13.33
CA ILE A 579 -5.13 23.13 13.04
C ILE A 579 -3.87 22.97 13.92
N ILE A 580 -4.03 22.67 15.21
CA ILE A 580 -2.89 22.46 16.12
C ILE A 580 -2.04 21.29 15.64
N PHE A 581 -2.65 20.16 15.29
CA PHE A 581 -1.95 18.98 14.78
C PHE A 581 -1.27 19.22 13.43
N PHE A 582 -1.90 19.99 12.54
CA PHE A 582 -1.29 20.43 11.28
C PHE A 582 -0.02 21.26 11.52
N ILE A 583 -0.09 22.27 12.40
CA ILE A 583 1.05 23.11 12.74
C ILE A 583 2.13 22.29 13.45
N ALA A 584 1.75 21.42 14.38
CA ALA A 584 2.67 20.54 15.08
C ALA A 584 3.45 19.63 14.12
N ALA A 585 2.79 19.07 13.09
CA ALA A 585 3.46 18.27 12.06
C ALA A 585 4.50 19.10 11.28
N MET A 586 4.17 20.34 10.92
CA MET A 586 5.13 21.24 10.26
C MET A 586 6.32 21.59 11.16
N VAL A 587 6.06 21.85 12.44
CA VAL A 587 7.11 22.17 13.43
C VAL A 587 8.02 20.97 13.68
N ILE A 588 7.47 19.76 13.85
CA ILE A 588 8.27 18.55 14.03
C ILE A 588 9.22 18.35 12.84
N ASN A 589 8.72 18.51 11.62
CA ASN A 589 9.56 18.38 10.43
C ASN A 589 10.61 19.51 10.30
N LEU A 590 10.26 20.74 10.67
CA LEU A 590 11.20 21.85 10.73
C LEU A 590 12.34 21.57 11.73
N VAL A 591 12.00 21.10 12.93
CA VAL A 591 12.96 20.70 13.96
C VAL A 591 13.84 19.56 13.45
N THR A 592 13.27 18.53 12.82
CA THR A 592 14.03 17.42 12.23
C THR A 592 15.09 17.90 11.24
N GLU A 593 14.73 18.81 10.35
CA GLU A 593 15.67 19.31 9.33
C GLU A 593 16.70 20.28 9.92
N LEU A 594 16.33 21.11 10.90
CA LEU A 594 17.26 21.97 11.62
C LEU A 594 18.27 21.15 12.43
N SER A 595 17.81 20.15 13.18
CA SER A 595 18.69 19.22 13.91
C SER A 595 19.61 18.46 12.96
N ARG A 596 19.14 18.06 11.78
CA ARG A 596 19.99 17.42 10.76
C ARG A 596 21.12 18.35 10.27
N LYS A 597 20.86 19.65 10.17
CA LYS A 597 21.82 20.64 9.67
C LYS A 597 22.78 21.12 10.75
N TYR A 598 22.30 21.43 11.95
CA TYR A 598 23.06 22.09 13.01
C TYR A 598 23.58 21.11 14.07
N GLU A 599 22.95 19.97 14.26
CA GLU A 599 23.26 19.03 15.35
C GLU A 599 23.65 17.64 14.84
N THR A 600 24.84 17.56 14.24
CA THR A 600 25.41 16.30 13.73
C THR A 600 26.10 15.46 14.80
N LYS A 601 26.39 16.05 15.98
CA LYS A 601 27.16 15.42 17.06
C LYS A 601 26.40 14.29 17.77
N TYR A 602 25.18 14.55 18.24
CA TYR A 602 24.37 13.57 18.99
C TYR A 602 23.37 12.81 18.12
N ARG A 603 23.20 13.21 16.85
CA ARG A 603 22.29 12.58 15.88
C ARG A 603 20.85 12.40 16.39
N ILE A 604 20.38 13.36 17.20
CA ILE A 604 19.04 13.36 17.82
C ILE A 604 17.93 13.26 16.77
N TYR A 605 18.16 13.81 15.57
CA TYR A 605 17.24 13.73 14.43
C TYR A 605 16.81 12.30 14.07
N ARG A 606 17.57 11.26 14.46
CA ARG A 606 17.22 9.86 14.22
C ARG A 606 16.09 9.34 15.11
N PHE A 607 15.84 10.00 16.23
CA PHE A 607 14.81 9.62 17.19
C PHE A 607 13.53 10.44 17.06
N ILE A 608 13.53 11.48 16.20
CA ILE A 608 12.34 12.29 15.97
C ILE A 608 11.39 11.49 15.06
N PRO A 609 10.16 11.19 15.52
CA PRO A 609 9.21 10.40 14.75
C PRO A 609 8.72 11.18 13.52
N SER A 610 8.36 10.46 12.46
CA SER A 610 7.74 11.05 11.28
C SER A 610 6.28 11.37 11.57
N PRO A 611 5.84 12.64 11.42
CA PRO A 611 4.44 13.02 11.62
C PRO A 611 3.47 12.26 10.71
N MET A 612 3.85 11.97 9.46
CA MET A 612 3.06 11.12 8.57
C MET A 612 2.80 9.73 9.18
N CYS A 613 3.86 9.05 9.64
CA CYS A 613 3.74 7.73 10.25
C CYS A 613 2.95 7.79 11.56
N LEU A 614 3.17 8.80 12.40
CA LEU A 614 2.40 9.01 13.64
C LEU A 614 0.89 9.11 13.39
N ALA A 615 0.48 9.67 12.26
CA ALA A 615 -0.93 9.97 11.96
C ALA A 615 -1.73 8.76 11.47
N ILE A 616 -1.12 7.73 10.86
CA ILE A 616 -1.86 6.58 10.32
C ILE A 616 -2.64 5.81 11.41
N PRO A 617 -2.06 5.48 12.57
CA PRO A 617 -2.76 4.81 13.67
C PRO A 617 -3.95 5.59 14.23
N PHE A 618 -3.96 6.92 14.11
CA PHE A 618 -5.05 7.75 14.63
C PHE A 618 -6.41 7.32 14.08
N TYR A 619 -6.40 6.85 12.84
CA TYR A 619 -7.57 6.34 12.15
C TYR A 619 -7.72 4.81 12.27
N LEU A 620 -6.64 4.05 12.04
CA LEU A 620 -6.73 2.60 11.88
C LEU A 620 -6.74 1.80 13.20
N GLY A 621 -6.00 2.22 14.22
CA GLY A 621 -5.76 1.42 15.42
C GLY A 621 -4.28 1.19 15.71
N GLY A 622 -3.97 0.47 16.79
CA GLY A 622 -2.61 0.11 17.17
C GLY A 622 -2.13 -1.25 16.69
N TYR A 623 -3.04 -2.13 16.25
CA TYR A 623 -2.75 -3.54 15.98
C TYR A 623 -1.65 -3.72 14.92
N PHE A 624 -1.83 -3.16 13.72
CA PHE A 624 -0.85 -3.28 12.63
C PHE A 624 0.51 -2.66 12.98
N ALA A 625 0.54 -1.62 13.82
CA ALA A 625 1.78 -1.00 14.29
C ALA A 625 2.55 -1.94 15.21
N ILE A 626 1.85 -2.71 16.06
CA ILE A 626 2.44 -3.75 16.89
C ILE A 626 3.04 -4.85 16.01
N ASP A 627 2.30 -5.33 15.01
CA ASP A 627 2.77 -6.41 14.13
C ASP A 627 4.01 -5.98 13.33
N MET A 628 4.03 -4.74 12.82
CA MET A 628 5.20 -4.15 12.17
C MET A 628 6.40 -4.00 13.12
N CYS A 629 6.16 -3.63 14.39
CA CYS A 629 7.21 -3.60 15.41
C CYS A 629 7.77 -4.99 15.73
N VAL A 630 6.93 -6.03 15.74
CA VAL A 630 7.37 -7.43 15.88
C VAL A 630 8.28 -7.81 14.71
N GLY A 631 7.93 -7.43 13.48
CA GLY A 631 8.79 -7.60 12.31
C GLY A 631 10.17 -6.96 12.48
N SER A 632 10.21 -5.70 12.91
CA SER A 632 11.46 -5.02 13.24
C SER A 632 12.24 -5.71 14.35
N LEU A 633 11.57 -6.21 15.40
CA LEU A 633 12.23 -6.94 16.47
C LEU A 633 12.88 -8.23 15.95
N ILE A 634 12.19 -8.97 15.07
CA ILE A 634 12.74 -10.17 14.42
C ILE A 634 14.00 -9.81 13.63
N LEU A 635 13.96 -8.75 12.81
CA LEU A 635 15.13 -8.32 12.04
C LEU A 635 16.27 -7.89 12.98
N PHE A 636 15.97 -7.15 14.03
CA PHE A 636 16.96 -6.69 15.01
C PHE A 636 17.65 -7.86 15.71
N ILE A 637 16.90 -8.90 16.11
CA ILE A 637 17.48 -10.13 16.71
C ILE A 637 18.37 -10.87 15.70
N LEU A 638 17.96 -10.92 14.43
CA LEU A 638 18.80 -11.50 13.36
C LEU A 638 20.09 -10.70 13.16
N GLU A 639 20.03 -9.36 13.22
CA GLU A 639 21.20 -8.48 13.13
C GLU A 639 22.15 -8.65 14.31
N LEU A 640 21.61 -8.83 15.53
CA LEU A 640 22.41 -9.15 16.72
C LEU A 640 23.14 -10.48 16.58
N SER A 641 22.49 -11.47 15.96
CA SER A 641 23.06 -12.80 15.78
C SER A 641 24.11 -12.81 14.66
N ASN A 642 23.77 -12.27 13.49
CA ASN A 642 24.68 -12.15 12.34
C ASN A 642 24.19 -11.06 11.38
N LYS A 643 24.85 -9.89 11.44
CA LYS A 643 24.56 -8.73 10.58
C LYS A 643 24.57 -9.04 9.09
N GLN A 644 25.49 -9.89 8.64
CA GLN A 644 25.62 -10.26 7.24
C GLN A 644 24.42 -11.10 6.79
N LYS A 645 24.07 -12.16 7.53
CA LYS A 645 22.89 -12.98 7.24
C LYS A 645 21.59 -12.18 7.29
N ALA A 646 21.48 -11.21 8.20
CA ALA A 646 20.32 -10.33 8.28
C ALA A 646 20.20 -9.43 7.03
N SER A 647 21.32 -8.82 6.59
CA SER A 647 21.37 -8.03 5.36
C SER A 647 21.06 -8.87 4.12
N ASP A 648 21.62 -10.08 4.06
CA ASP A 648 21.53 -10.96 2.89
C ASP A 648 20.17 -11.66 2.77
N PHE A 649 19.57 -12.10 3.87
CA PHE A 649 18.34 -12.89 3.85
C PHE A 649 17.12 -12.18 4.43
N GLY A 650 17.29 -11.13 5.23
CA GLY A 650 16.19 -10.37 5.83
C GLY A 650 15.15 -9.91 4.81
N PRO A 651 15.54 -9.25 3.70
CA PRO A 651 14.61 -8.89 2.64
C PRO A 651 13.89 -10.08 2.01
N ALA A 652 14.56 -11.23 1.86
CA ALA A 652 13.97 -12.44 1.30
C ALA A 652 12.95 -13.09 2.26
N VAL A 653 13.24 -13.13 3.56
CA VAL A 653 12.32 -13.61 4.61
C VAL A 653 11.07 -12.73 4.62
N ALA A 654 11.27 -11.42 4.71
CA ALA A 654 10.19 -10.44 4.76
C ALA A 654 9.30 -10.49 3.50
N SER A 655 9.94 -10.56 2.32
CA SER A 655 9.21 -10.72 1.06
C SER A 655 8.43 -12.04 1.03
N GLY A 656 9.01 -13.14 1.52
CA GLY A 656 8.31 -14.42 1.64
C GLY A 656 7.06 -14.32 2.51
N LEU A 657 7.17 -13.68 3.69
CA LEU A 657 6.04 -13.47 4.60
C LEU A 657 4.92 -12.64 3.95
N ILE A 658 5.24 -11.51 3.33
CA ILE A 658 4.28 -10.66 2.60
C ILE A 658 3.64 -11.45 1.45
N CYS A 659 4.45 -12.16 0.67
CA CYS A 659 3.99 -12.83 -0.53
C CYS A 659 3.06 -14.01 -0.23
N GLY A 660 3.34 -14.78 0.82
CA GLY A 660 2.56 -15.97 1.16
C GLY A 660 1.14 -15.66 1.58
N GLU A 661 0.96 -14.75 2.54
CA GLU A 661 -0.37 -14.34 3.02
C GLU A 661 -1.14 -13.56 1.95
N SER A 662 -0.48 -12.65 1.22
CA SER A 662 -1.11 -11.92 0.12
C SER A 662 -1.66 -12.87 -0.96
N LEU A 663 -0.95 -13.97 -1.24
CA LEU A 663 -1.41 -14.97 -2.21
C LEU A 663 -2.59 -15.79 -1.69
N TRP A 664 -2.63 -16.13 -0.39
CA TRP A 664 -3.78 -16.83 0.21
C TRP A 664 -5.09 -16.05 0.06
N GLY A 665 -5.01 -14.72 -0.04
CA GLY A 665 -6.15 -13.87 -0.36
C GLY A 665 -6.93 -14.30 -1.62
N ILE A 666 -6.27 -14.91 -2.62
CA ILE A 666 -6.95 -15.39 -3.83
C ILE A 666 -7.83 -16.63 -3.56
N PRO A 667 -7.30 -17.77 -3.04
CA PRO A 667 -8.14 -18.89 -2.63
C PRO A 667 -9.28 -18.48 -1.70
N ALA A 668 -9.00 -17.65 -0.69
CA ALA A 668 -10.03 -17.16 0.23
C ALA A 668 -11.14 -16.38 -0.51
N ALA A 669 -10.77 -15.51 -1.46
CA ALA A 669 -11.74 -14.79 -2.28
C ALA A 669 -12.57 -15.73 -3.18
N ILE A 670 -11.94 -16.75 -3.79
CA ILE A 670 -12.62 -17.75 -4.64
C ILE A 670 -13.59 -18.61 -3.81
N LEU A 671 -13.18 -19.07 -2.64
CA LEU A 671 -14.03 -19.84 -1.71
C LEU A 671 -15.23 -19.00 -1.30
N ALA A 672 -14.99 -17.76 -0.91
CA ALA A 672 -16.07 -16.85 -0.58
C ALA A 672 -16.98 -16.62 -1.80
N LEU A 673 -16.44 -16.50 -3.03
CA LEU A 673 -17.25 -16.30 -4.27
C LEU A 673 -18.15 -17.50 -4.53
N SER A 674 -17.72 -18.69 -4.11
CA SER A 674 -18.46 -19.94 -4.22
C SER A 674 -19.47 -20.15 -3.07
N GLY A 675 -19.66 -19.16 -2.20
CA GLY A 675 -20.54 -19.26 -1.03
C GLY A 675 -19.99 -20.14 0.10
N VAL A 676 -18.70 -20.50 0.05
CA VAL A 676 -18.05 -21.29 1.10
C VAL A 676 -17.59 -20.34 2.21
N ASN A 677 -18.23 -20.47 3.37
CA ASN A 677 -17.81 -19.77 4.58
C ASN A 677 -16.75 -20.58 5.33
N PRO A 678 -15.88 -19.92 6.12
CA PRO A 678 -15.05 -20.61 7.08
C PRO A 678 -15.89 -21.53 7.99
N PRO A 679 -15.39 -22.73 8.33
CA PRO A 679 -16.19 -23.70 9.07
C PRO A 679 -16.28 -23.40 10.57
N MET A 680 -15.34 -22.66 11.15
CA MET A 680 -15.25 -22.43 12.59
C MET A 680 -15.15 -20.94 12.93
N CYS A 681 -15.65 -20.57 14.10
CA CYS A 681 -15.41 -19.26 14.71
C CYS A 681 -14.79 -19.49 16.09
N ILE A 682 -13.57 -18.98 16.31
CA ILE A 682 -13.03 -18.83 17.67
C ILE A 682 -13.32 -17.40 18.13
N LYS A 683 -14.00 -17.26 19.27
CA LYS A 683 -14.15 -16.00 20.00
C LYS A 683 -13.41 -16.06 21.32
N PHE A 684 -12.80 -14.94 21.69
CA PHE A 684 -12.09 -14.79 22.95
C PHE A 684 -12.94 -13.94 23.89
N LEU A 685 -13.46 -14.57 24.94
CA LEU A 685 -14.32 -13.94 25.95
C LEU A 685 -13.56 -13.78 27.27
N THR A 686 -14.00 -12.84 28.09
CA THR A 686 -13.52 -12.76 29.47
C THR A 686 -14.02 -13.96 30.26
N ALA A 687 -13.29 -14.39 31.28
CA ALA A 687 -13.71 -15.51 32.15
C ALA A 687 -15.15 -15.33 32.65
N ALA A 688 -15.48 -14.15 33.19
CA ALA A 688 -16.82 -13.85 33.68
C ALA A 688 -17.93 -13.91 32.60
N VAL A 689 -17.62 -13.61 31.32
CA VAL A 689 -18.59 -13.77 30.23
C VAL A 689 -18.65 -15.24 29.82
N ASN A 690 -17.53 -15.94 29.82
CA ASN A 690 -17.46 -17.36 29.53
C ASN A 690 -18.25 -18.17 30.54
N ASP A 691 -18.13 -17.89 31.84
CA ASP A 691 -18.89 -18.53 32.92
C ASP A 691 -20.41 -18.32 32.75
N LYS A 692 -20.82 -17.14 32.27
CA LYS A 692 -22.24 -16.85 31.96
C LYS A 692 -22.72 -17.64 30.74
N VAL A 693 -21.87 -17.77 29.72
CA VAL A 693 -22.18 -18.57 28.53
C VAL A 693 -22.25 -20.04 28.90
N GLU A 694 -21.32 -20.55 29.70
CA GLU A 694 -21.34 -21.92 30.21
C GLU A 694 -22.56 -22.17 31.10
N GLY A 695 -22.92 -21.24 31.98
CA GLY A 695 -24.15 -21.29 32.76
C GLY A 695 -25.40 -21.35 31.88
N PHE A 696 -25.47 -20.51 30.84
CA PHE A 696 -26.57 -20.53 29.88
C PHE A 696 -26.63 -21.83 29.06
N LEU A 697 -25.48 -22.40 28.70
CA LEU A 697 -25.40 -23.65 27.93
C LEU A 697 -25.67 -24.90 28.78
N SER A 698 -25.40 -24.83 30.09
CA SER A 698 -25.63 -25.93 31.04
C SER A 698 -27.04 -26.00 31.61
N GLY A 699 -27.85 -24.95 31.43
CA GLY A 699 -29.27 -24.90 31.81
C GLY A 699 -29.53 -24.07 33.04
#